data_AF-A0AAW1Q723-F1
#
_entry.id   AF-A0AAW1Q723-F1
#
_cell.length_a   1.000
_cell.length_b   1.000
_cell.length_c   1.000
_cell.angle_alpha   90.00
_cell.angle_beta   90.00
_cell.angle_gamma   90.00
#
_symmetry.space_group_name_H-M   'P 1'
#
loop_
_entity.id
_entity.type
_entity.pdbx_description
1 polymer ?
#
loop_
_entity_poly.entity_id
_entity_poly.type
_entity_poly.pdbx_seq_one_letter_code
_entity_poly.pdbx_strand_id
1 'polypeptide(L)'
;MEQPGPRRPRLAAKAAAAKIAADFECANNRTNAKRSNRSSDEQVSENSVEDIGDETFDPRAKNVPRTESPRCKKRRAAQPAGMKVKVTTPRAKPAPAGAPAAAEEEDDSFPVPPKVQVGNSPVYLVDRRLGKGGFGQVFLGKRIPSKRLVNDPKPAQVALKFEHKSSKGCCANGNPYEWTVYSALGDTYGVPRMHFKGTEGDFNIMVMDLLGPSLWDLWSKEGQKLTEKYVACIAMEALQILEALHAKGWVHGDVKPENFLLGPPGTPQADKLYLVDLGLAMKYKDTRGAHVKYDQKPDDFRGTIRYASVHAHLGRTASRRDDLESLAYTLLFLLDGRLPWQGFQGDNKGFQVCRKKMGCSAEVLCKERTEPFRKFTEVVMSLKFDEDPKYAACIALFEPLVLTIPRPIACDSAIKVGQKRGRQEMAELDVGADGQPRKRLRSGYPGCQWISVYNKHKPMKQRYHYNVGATRMEVHVKKGLSDGLFISAVGCAADLWALIMDAGTGFTAQIYKVSHNLFLPKEWIVEQWDAGFYITAVAGSTSHSALVVMSQGTKYTQQSYKVSDVFPFEWIKKKWRENFHITCIATAGSQWAVVMSRAAGYMAQCVELDFLYPSEGVHRRWDEGFRITGCAATPDQTALVLSKPRKAPADETQETLRTTTFPSQHVKDKWAKDLYLSGIAFGRTVS
;
A
#
# COMPACT_ATOMS: atom_id res chain seq x y z
N MET A 1 -44.71 36.53 27.27
CA MET A 1 -44.87 37.90 26.75
C MET A 1 -43.48 38.53 26.64
N GLU A 2 -43.12 39.41 25.71
CA GLU A 2 -43.75 39.87 24.44
C GLU A 2 -42.66 40.54 23.58
N GLN A 3 -42.92 40.81 22.28
CA GLN A 3 -42.07 41.73 21.49
C GLN A 3 -42.57 43.18 21.65
N PRO A 4 -41.76 44.19 21.28
CA PRO A 4 -41.92 44.73 19.92
C PRO A 4 -40.62 45.24 19.24
N GLY A 5 -40.64 45.33 17.91
CA GLY A 5 -39.80 46.28 17.13
C GLY A 5 -40.59 47.57 16.84
N PRO A 6 -40.47 48.21 15.65
CA PRO A 6 -39.40 48.17 14.63
C PRO A 6 -38.97 49.59 14.19
N ARG A 7 -38.12 49.74 13.15
CA ARG A 7 -38.16 50.91 12.20
C ARG A 7 -37.35 50.68 10.91
N ARG A 8 -37.70 51.44 9.85
CA ARG A 8 -37.06 51.51 8.52
C ARG A 8 -36.59 52.95 8.24
N PRO A 9 -35.77 53.19 7.20
CA PRO A 9 -36.28 53.79 5.94
C PRO A 9 -35.87 52.93 4.69
N ARG A 10 -36.42 53.03 3.45
CA ARG A 10 -36.85 54.14 2.56
C ARG A 10 -35.66 55.00 2.07
N LEU A 11 -35.55 55.53 0.83
CA LEU A 11 -36.35 55.65 -0.42
C LEU A 11 -35.34 55.98 -1.59
N ALA A 12 -35.57 56.03 -2.92
CA ALA A 12 -36.71 55.84 -3.84
C ALA A 12 -36.24 55.61 -5.32
N ALA A 13 -37.17 55.18 -6.21
CA ALA A 13 -37.23 55.49 -7.67
C ALA A 13 -36.14 54.88 -8.62
N LYS A 14 -36.32 54.80 -9.96
CA LYS A 14 -37.42 55.18 -10.89
C LYS A 14 -37.42 54.24 -12.14
N ALA A 15 -38.44 54.31 -13.01
CA ALA A 15 -38.62 53.42 -14.18
C ALA A 15 -38.57 54.14 -15.55
N ALA A 16 -38.35 53.39 -16.63
CA ALA A 16 -38.54 53.76 -18.05
C ALA A 16 -38.74 52.49 -18.92
N ALA A 17 -39.29 52.60 -20.14
CA ALA A 17 -39.70 51.45 -20.98
C ALA A 17 -39.72 51.74 -22.51
N ALA A 18 -40.03 50.70 -23.32
CA ALA A 18 -40.13 50.64 -24.80
C ALA A 18 -38.76 50.55 -25.55
N LYS A 19 -38.65 50.14 -26.83
CA LYS A 19 -39.64 50.06 -27.94
C LYS A 19 -39.19 49.15 -29.12
N ILE A 20 -40.10 48.34 -29.72
CA ILE A 20 -40.12 47.77 -31.13
C ILE A 20 -38.94 46.83 -31.56
N ALA A 21 -39.11 45.56 -32.02
CA ALA A 21 -39.60 44.97 -33.31
C ALA A 21 -38.69 45.26 -34.55
N ALA A 22 -38.43 44.40 -35.57
CA ALA A 22 -38.69 42.97 -35.89
C ALA A 22 -37.62 42.52 -36.97
N ASP A 23 -37.69 41.57 -37.93
CA ASP A 23 -38.69 40.58 -38.43
C ASP A 23 -38.04 39.54 -39.44
N PHE A 24 -38.78 38.52 -39.93
CA PHE A 24 -38.53 37.58 -41.09
C PHE A 24 -37.25 36.66 -41.10
N GLU A 25 -37.08 35.61 -41.95
CA GLU A 25 -37.91 34.47 -42.43
C GLU A 25 -37.04 33.46 -43.26
N CYS A 26 -37.50 32.21 -43.49
CA CYS A 26 -37.06 31.25 -44.57
C CYS A 26 -35.60 30.70 -44.60
N ALA A 27 -35.24 29.57 -45.26
CA ALA A 27 -35.97 28.35 -45.71
C ALA A 27 -34.97 27.20 -46.10
N ASN A 28 -35.49 25.96 -46.26
CA ASN A 28 -35.05 24.82 -47.11
C ASN A 28 -33.58 24.73 -47.62
N ASN A 29 -32.86 23.60 -47.51
CA ASN A 29 -33.16 22.35 -48.24
C ASN A 29 -32.28 21.13 -47.84
N ARG A 30 -32.82 19.93 -48.10
CA ARG A 30 -32.28 18.73 -48.81
C ARG A 30 -30.77 18.72 -49.19
N THR A 31 -30.02 17.60 -49.22
CA THR A 31 -30.34 16.25 -49.78
C THR A 31 -29.56 15.05 -49.19
N ASN A 32 -30.15 13.86 -49.32
CA ASN A 32 -29.61 12.54 -49.79
C ASN A 32 -28.11 12.40 -50.18
N ALA A 33 -27.49 11.20 -50.20
CA ALA A 33 -27.79 9.87 -49.60
C ALA A 33 -26.71 8.79 -49.95
N LYS A 34 -26.75 7.63 -49.24
CA LYS A 34 -26.39 6.25 -49.68
C LYS A 34 -24.94 5.86 -50.05
N ARG A 35 -24.49 4.77 -49.38
CA ARG A 35 -23.72 3.60 -49.90
C ARG A 35 -22.23 3.82 -50.32
N SER A 36 -21.34 2.83 -50.28
CA SER A 36 -21.41 1.43 -49.79
C SER A 36 -20.01 0.82 -49.54
N ASN A 37 -19.98 -0.28 -48.76
CA ASN A 37 -18.92 -1.27 -48.53
C ASN A 37 -17.64 -1.20 -49.39
N ARG A 38 -16.49 -1.35 -48.71
CA ARG A 38 -15.58 -2.46 -48.98
C ARG A 38 -14.80 -2.87 -47.72
N SER A 39 -14.32 -4.11 -47.72
CA SER A 39 -13.59 -4.75 -46.63
C SER A 39 -12.07 -4.72 -46.88
N SER A 40 -11.29 -4.59 -45.80
CA SER A 40 -9.88 -4.93 -45.74
C SER A 40 -9.51 -5.23 -44.30
N ASP A 41 -8.76 -6.30 -44.07
CA ASP A 41 -8.19 -6.63 -42.76
C ASP A 41 -7.20 -5.55 -42.32
N GLU A 42 -7.25 -5.15 -41.05
CA GLU A 42 -6.16 -4.43 -40.41
C GLU A 42 -5.70 -5.15 -39.14
N GLN A 43 -4.39 -5.08 -38.90
CA GLN A 43 -3.70 -5.81 -37.84
C GLN A 43 -3.96 -5.13 -36.49
N VAL A 44 -4.28 -5.93 -35.47
CA VAL A 44 -4.42 -5.43 -34.09
C VAL A 44 -3.06 -4.91 -33.62
N SER A 45 -2.93 -3.58 -33.55
CA SER A 45 -1.83 -2.91 -32.89
C SER A 45 -2.16 -2.73 -31.40
N GLU A 46 -1.22 -3.09 -30.53
CA GLU A 46 -1.35 -2.89 -29.09
C GLU A 46 -1.28 -1.39 -28.76
N ASN A 47 -2.43 -0.72 -28.72
CA ASN A 47 -2.54 0.65 -28.23
C ASN A 47 -2.65 0.69 -26.70
N SER A 48 -2.08 1.76 -26.12
CA SER A 48 -2.03 2.02 -24.69
C SER A 48 -3.42 2.06 -24.04
N VAL A 49 -3.56 1.43 -22.86
CA VAL A 49 -4.79 1.42 -22.05
C VAL A 49 -5.16 2.84 -21.62
N GLU A 50 -6.35 3.31 -22.00
CA GLU A 50 -6.93 4.57 -21.52
C GLU A 50 -7.62 4.39 -20.16
N ASP A 51 -7.41 5.32 -19.23
CA ASP A 51 -8.01 5.32 -17.89
C ASP A 51 -9.47 5.83 -17.95
N ILE A 52 -10.44 4.90 -18.01
CA ILE A 52 -11.85 5.22 -18.28
C ILE A 52 -12.56 5.85 -17.06
N GLY A 53 -12.49 7.18 -16.97
CA GLY A 53 -13.55 8.07 -16.43
C GLY A 53 -13.75 8.12 -14.91
N ASP A 54 -13.52 9.30 -14.31
CA ASP A 54 -14.15 9.71 -13.04
C ASP A 54 -15.51 10.35 -13.36
N GLU A 55 -16.59 9.61 -13.15
CA GLU A 55 -17.95 10.14 -13.29
C GLU A 55 -18.45 10.68 -11.94
N THR A 56 -19.07 11.86 -11.93
CA THR A 56 -19.60 12.52 -10.73
C THR A 56 -20.93 13.21 -11.01
N PHE A 57 -21.96 12.92 -10.22
CA PHE A 57 -23.31 13.47 -10.35
C PHE A 57 -23.66 14.41 -9.19
N ASP A 58 -24.12 15.62 -9.51
CA ASP A 58 -24.65 16.59 -8.56
C ASP A 58 -26.03 17.14 -9.00
N PRO A 59 -27.15 16.72 -8.37
CA PRO A 59 -28.48 17.21 -8.71
C PRO A 59 -28.68 18.69 -8.31
N ARG A 60 -27.82 19.29 -7.48
CA ARG A 60 -27.91 20.71 -7.09
C ARG A 60 -27.34 21.66 -8.15
N ALA A 61 -26.60 21.16 -9.14
CA ALA A 61 -26.04 21.97 -10.22
C ALA A 61 -27.11 22.53 -11.19
N LYS A 62 -28.37 22.08 -11.10
CA LYS A 62 -29.45 22.43 -12.04
C LYS A 62 -30.11 23.81 -11.84
N ASN A 63 -29.65 24.63 -10.90
CA ASN A 63 -30.26 25.94 -10.59
C ASN A 63 -29.23 27.08 -10.32
N VAL A 64 -28.30 27.30 -11.26
CA VAL A 64 -27.46 28.51 -11.30
C VAL A 64 -27.36 29.02 -12.75
N PRO A 65 -27.72 30.29 -13.05
CA PRO A 65 -27.48 30.86 -14.37
C PRO A 65 -25.98 30.92 -14.70
N ARG A 66 -25.58 30.50 -15.90
CA ARG A 66 -24.18 30.61 -16.35
C ARG A 66 -23.80 32.06 -16.61
N THR A 67 -23.17 32.72 -15.64
CA THR A 67 -22.38 33.92 -15.89
C THR A 67 -21.08 33.53 -16.60
N GLU A 68 -20.90 33.94 -17.85
CA GLU A 68 -19.64 33.74 -18.55
C GLU A 68 -18.52 34.63 -17.96
N SER A 69 -17.29 34.10 -17.94
CA SER A 69 -16.08 34.84 -17.63
C SER A 69 -14.96 34.47 -18.63
N PRO A 70 -14.05 35.38 -18.98
CA PRO A 70 -13.56 35.48 -20.36
C PRO A 70 -12.45 34.48 -20.74
N ARG A 71 -12.52 33.97 -21.97
CA ARG A 71 -11.43 33.25 -22.64
C ARG A 71 -10.25 34.17 -22.97
N CYS A 72 -9.11 33.99 -22.33
CA CYS A 72 -7.85 34.60 -22.77
C CYS A 72 -7.32 33.93 -24.06
N LYS A 73 -6.82 34.73 -25.02
CA LYS A 73 -6.55 34.30 -26.39
C LYS A 73 -5.11 33.77 -26.56
N LYS A 74 -4.93 32.51 -27.00
CA LYS A 74 -3.66 32.06 -27.61
C LYS A 74 -3.61 32.48 -29.08
N ARG A 75 -2.53 33.16 -29.51
CA ARG A 75 -2.29 33.55 -30.91
C ARG A 75 -1.63 32.40 -31.69
N ARG A 76 -1.82 32.37 -33.03
CA ARG A 76 -1.18 31.45 -33.97
C ARG A 76 -0.08 32.17 -34.79
N ALA A 77 1.00 31.46 -35.07
CA ALA A 77 1.88 31.55 -36.24
C ALA A 77 2.43 30.11 -36.43
N ALA A 78 2.24 29.41 -37.56
CA ALA A 78 2.71 29.63 -38.93
C ALA A 78 4.09 28.97 -39.19
N GLN A 79 4.14 28.13 -40.23
CA GLN A 79 5.27 27.31 -40.74
C GLN A 79 5.96 28.05 -41.94
N PRO A 80 6.91 27.51 -42.76
CA PRO A 80 7.34 26.10 -42.92
C PRO A 80 8.84 25.82 -43.29
N ALA A 81 9.09 24.58 -43.75
CA ALA A 81 10.28 24.01 -44.41
C ALA A 81 11.49 23.62 -43.51
N GLY A 82 12.23 22.54 -43.80
CA GLY A 82 11.98 21.48 -44.80
C GLY A 82 13.13 20.47 -45.02
N MET A 83 12.91 19.52 -45.94
CA MET A 83 13.83 18.50 -46.49
C MET A 83 13.94 17.13 -45.75
N LYS A 84 14.32 16.09 -46.51
CA LYS A 84 14.25 14.64 -46.22
C LYS A 84 15.64 14.00 -46.33
N VAL A 85 15.87 12.87 -45.64
CA VAL A 85 16.63 11.70 -46.17
C VAL A 85 16.03 10.40 -45.57
N LYS A 86 16.09 9.28 -46.30
CA LYS A 86 15.67 7.93 -45.86
C LYS A 86 16.81 7.19 -45.14
N VAL A 87 16.49 6.21 -44.30
CA VAL A 87 17.41 5.09 -43.99
C VAL A 87 16.70 3.76 -44.25
N THR A 88 17.42 2.81 -44.84
CA THR A 88 16.96 1.45 -45.15
C THR A 88 17.93 0.43 -44.55
N THR A 89 17.41 -0.62 -43.91
CA THR A 89 18.20 -1.78 -43.43
C THR A 89 18.82 -2.56 -44.59
N PRO A 90 20.00 -3.16 -44.40
CA PRO A 90 20.03 -4.63 -44.39
C PRO A 90 20.87 -5.21 -43.20
N ARG A 91 21.43 -6.42 -43.35
CA ARG A 91 21.64 -7.42 -42.28
C ARG A 91 23.03 -8.09 -42.34
N ALA A 92 23.49 -8.59 -41.18
CA ALA A 92 24.53 -9.63 -40.94
C ALA A 92 25.92 -9.20 -40.41
N LYS A 93 26.65 -10.23 -39.93
CA LYS A 93 27.86 -10.25 -39.06
C LYS A 93 29.13 -10.58 -39.91
N PRO A 94 30.41 -10.39 -39.44
CA PRO A 94 30.93 -10.83 -38.13
C PRO A 94 31.93 -9.88 -37.41
N ALA A 95 32.58 -10.40 -36.36
CA ALA A 95 33.54 -9.77 -35.43
C ALA A 95 35.02 -9.97 -35.91
N PRO A 96 36.12 -9.50 -35.24
CA PRO A 96 36.23 -9.18 -33.80
C PRO A 96 37.13 -7.98 -33.37
N ALA A 97 37.19 -7.79 -32.03
CA ALA A 97 38.26 -7.19 -31.21
C ALA A 97 38.47 -5.65 -31.18
N GLY A 98 38.62 -5.11 -29.95
CA GLY A 98 39.43 -3.92 -29.66
C GLY A 98 38.78 -2.75 -28.90
N ALA A 99 39.37 -2.39 -27.76
CA ALA A 99 39.23 -1.09 -27.07
C ALA A 99 37.82 -0.77 -26.45
N PRO A 100 37.63 0.35 -25.72
CA PRO A 100 37.41 0.23 -24.28
C PRO A 100 36.05 0.77 -23.79
N ALA A 101 35.66 0.35 -22.57
CA ALA A 101 34.48 0.88 -21.90
C ALA A 101 34.72 2.33 -21.42
N ALA A 102 34.03 3.28 -22.04
CA ALA A 102 33.83 4.60 -21.44
C ALA A 102 32.82 4.48 -20.29
N ALA A 103 33.11 5.10 -19.15
CA ALA A 103 32.14 5.25 -18.07
C ALA A 103 31.31 6.51 -18.30
N GLU A 104 29.99 6.40 -18.16
CA GLU A 104 29.07 7.54 -18.24
C GLU A 104 29.02 8.22 -16.85
N GLU A 105 29.79 9.30 -16.68
CA GLU A 105 29.74 10.14 -15.48
C GLU A 105 28.56 11.14 -15.54
N GLU A 106 27.38 10.74 -15.05
CA GLU A 106 26.22 11.63 -14.96
C GLU A 106 26.09 12.35 -13.59
N ASP A 107 26.27 13.67 -13.65
CA ASP A 107 25.73 14.73 -12.78
C ASP A 107 25.69 14.49 -11.24
N ASP A 108 26.75 14.95 -10.55
CA ASP A 108 26.68 15.27 -9.12
C ASP A 108 26.20 16.73 -8.93
N SER A 109 24.89 16.90 -9.07
CA SER A 109 24.18 18.19 -9.21
C SER A 109 24.36 19.25 -8.12
N PHE A 110 25.05 18.94 -7.01
CA PHE A 110 25.45 19.93 -6.00
C PHE A 110 26.86 19.60 -5.47
N PRO A 111 27.87 20.47 -5.67
CA PRO A 111 29.21 20.26 -5.13
C PRO A 111 29.22 20.43 -3.60
N VAL A 112 29.78 19.46 -2.89
CA VAL A 112 29.95 19.52 -1.43
C VAL A 112 31.14 20.43 -1.04
N PRO A 113 31.08 21.12 0.12
CA PRO A 113 32.17 21.98 0.55
C PRO A 113 33.44 21.15 0.89
N PRO A 114 34.65 21.59 0.50
CA PRO A 114 35.88 20.80 0.67
C PRO A 114 36.37 20.73 2.13
N LYS A 115 35.83 21.59 3.00
CA LYS A 115 36.03 21.59 4.45
C LYS A 115 34.68 21.81 5.11
N VAL A 116 34.49 21.28 6.30
CA VAL A 116 33.22 21.34 7.03
C VAL A 116 33.46 21.52 8.53
N GLN A 117 32.65 22.35 9.19
CA GLN A 117 32.65 22.52 10.64
C GLN A 117 31.24 22.83 11.15
N VAL A 118 30.57 21.80 11.69
CA VAL A 118 29.22 21.92 12.28
C VAL A 118 29.29 22.19 13.79
N GLY A 119 28.82 23.36 14.22
CA GLY A 119 28.78 23.76 15.63
C GLY A 119 30.15 23.66 16.31
N ASN A 120 30.21 22.95 17.44
CA ASN A 120 31.43 22.77 18.22
C ASN A 120 32.33 21.60 17.74
N SER A 121 32.13 21.11 16.51
CA SER A 121 33.00 20.09 15.92
C SER A 121 34.40 20.62 15.60
N PRO A 122 35.41 19.73 15.49
CA PRO A 122 36.63 20.03 14.75
C PRO A 122 36.33 20.40 13.29
N VAL A 123 37.24 21.11 12.63
CA VAL A 123 37.20 21.22 11.16
C VAL A 123 37.62 19.88 10.57
N TYR A 124 36.80 19.35 9.66
CA TYR A 124 37.14 18.17 8.86
C TYR A 124 37.39 18.60 7.40
N LEU A 125 38.44 18.05 6.80
CA LEU A 125 38.65 18.04 5.36
C LEU A 125 37.77 16.95 4.76
N VAL A 126 37.02 17.28 3.70
CA VAL A 126 36.26 16.29 2.93
C VAL A 126 37.21 15.62 1.95
N ASP A 127 37.27 14.30 2.03
CA ASP A 127 38.09 13.41 1.18
C ASP A 127 37.15 12.57 0.28
N ARG A 128 37.63 11.45 -0.26
CA ARG A 128 36.88 10.56 -1.15
C ARG A 128 35.45 10.24 -0.68
N ARG A 129 34.55 10.10 -1.65
CA ARG A 129 33.20 9.56 -1.47
C ARG A 129 33.26 8.13 -0.89
N LEU A 130 32.32 7.83 -0.02
CA LEU A 130 32.06 6.50 0.55
C LEU A 130 30.76 5.91 -0.01
N GLY A 131 29.75 6.72 -0.32
CA GLY A 131 28.50 6.25 -0.95
C GLY A 131 27.54 7.36 -1.37
N LYS A 132 26.45 6.96 -2.03
CA LYS A 132 25.30 7.81 -2.44
C LYS A 132 24.02 7.09 -1.99
N GLY A 133 23.29 7.69 -1.04
CA GLY A 133 22.01 7.18 -0.55
C GLY A 133 20.83 7.88 -1.22
N GLY A 134 19.60 7.49 -0.88
CA GLY A 134 18.39 8.09 -1.45
C GLY A 134 18.17 9.57 -1.09
N PHE A 135 18.73 10.03 0.03
CA PHE A 135 18.51 11.37 0.59
C PHE A 135 19.77 12.26 0.58
N GLY A 136 20.95 11.69 0.34
CA GLY A 136 22.22 12.39 0.48
C GLY A 136 23.45 11.58 0.11
N GLN A 137 24.62 12.17 0.33
CA GLN A 137 25.92 11.64 -0.02
C GLN A 137 26.76 11.38 1.23
N VAL A 138 27.62 10.36 1.23
CA VAL A 138 28.53 10.06 2.34
C VAL A 138 29.98 10.15 1.88
N PHE A 139 30.81 10.87 2.63
CA PHE A 139 32.23 11.09 2.36
C PHE A 139 33.11 10.75 3.57
N LEU A 140 34.39 10.48 3.32
CA LEU A 140 35.41 10.37 4.36
C LEU A 140 35.78 11.78 4.87
N GLY A 141 35.63 12.02 6.17
CA GLY A 141 36.11 13.22 6.82
C GLY A 141 37.45 12.97 7.52
N LYS A 142 38.48 13.76 7.18
CA LYS A 142 39.78 13.75 7.88
C LYS A 142 39.88 14.97 8.79
N ARG A 143 40.03 14.76 10.09
CA ARG A 143 40.14 15.85 11.09
C ARG A 143 41.39 16.67 10.83
N ILE A 144 41.26 17.99 10.71
CA ILE A 144 42.41 18.89 10.60
C ILE A 144 43.06 19.06 11.98
N PRO A 145 44.36 18.76 12.16
CA PRO A 145 45.03 18.93 13.44
C PRO A 145 45.12 20.41 13.84
N SER A 146 44.70 20.74 15.07
CA SER A 146 44.84 22.08 15.63
C SER A 146 46.01 22.12 16.63
N LYS A 147 46.89 23.12 16.50
CA LYS A 147 48.10 23.30 17.35
C LYS A 147 47.79 23.45 18.85
N ARG A 148 46.52 23.63 19.24
CA ARG A 148 46.07 23.73 20.65
C ARG A 148 45.47 22.43 21.21
N LEU A 149 45.34 21.35 20.42
CA LEU A 149 44.50 20.19 20.75
C LEU A 149 45.17 18.84 20.41
N VAL A 150 46.45 18.68 20.75
CA VAL A 150 47.26 17.48 20.45
C VAL A 150 46.67 16.20 21.07
N ASN A 151 46.06 16.31 22.27
CA ASN A 151 45.49 15.18 23.02
C ASN A 151 43.94 15.18 23.05
N ASP A 152 43.26 15.82 22.09
CA ASP A 152 41.79 15.86 22.05
C ASP A 152 41.22 14.52 21.52
N PRO A 153 40.44 13.75 22.32
CA PRO A 153 40.05 12.37 22.03
C PRO A 153 39.03 12.19 20.89
N LYS A 154 38.58 13.27 20.23
CA LYS A 154 37.67 13.18 19.07
C LYS A 154 38.35 12.47 17.89
N PRO A 155 37.62 11.59 17.16
CA PRO A 155 38.20 10.75 16.12
C PRO A 155 38.89 11.53 15.00
N ALA A 156 40.01 10.98 14.52
CA ALA A 156 40.82 11.55 13.45
C ALA A 156 40.22 11.33 12.05
N GLN A 157 39.40 10.29 11.90
CA GLN A 157 38.64 10.00 10.68
C GLN A 157 37.18 9.70 11.06
N VAL A 158 36.24 10.18 10.25
CA VAL A 158 34.79 10.11 10.47
C VAL A 158 34.08 9.87 9.14
N ALA A 159 32.82 9.42 9.16
CA ALA A 159 31.93 9.52 8.02
C ALA A 159 31.13 10.83 8.09
N LEU A 160 31.00 11.51 6.95
CA LEU A 160 30.28 12.77 6.77
C LEU A 160 29.08 12.54 5.83
N LYS A 161 27.85 12.56 6.35
CA LYS A 161 26.62 12.50 5.53
C LYS A 161 26.15 13.93 5.23
N PHE A 162 25.99 14.24 3.95
CA PHE A 162 25.51 15.52 3.42
C PHE A 162 24.14 15.32 2.76
N GLU A 163 23.11 16.00 3.25
CA GLU A 163 21.75 16.00 2.71
C GLU A 163 21.38 17.42 2.26
N HIS A 164 21.13 17.63 0.96
CA HIS A 164 20.86 18.96 0.41
C HIS A 164 19.42 19.39 0.71
N LYS A 165 19.19 20.64 1.14
CA LYS A 165 17.88 21.13 1.60
C LYS A 165 16.75 21.04 0.57
N SER A 166 17.07 21.00 -0.73
CA SER A 166 16.08 20.83 -1.82
C SER A 166 15.82 19.36 -2.22
N SER A 167 16.53 18.38 -1.65
CA SER A 167 16.34 16.96 -1.96
C SER A 167 14.93 16.49 -1.61
N LYS A 168 14.34 15.65 -2.47
CA LYS A 168 13.01 15.04 -2.21
C LYS A 168 13.04 14.27 -0.88
N GLY A 169 12.12 14.59 0.02
CA GLY A 169 12.04 14.02 1.37
C GLY A 169 12.75 14.83 2.46
N CYS A 170 13.61 15.79 2.12
CA CYS A 170 14.16 16.73 3.10
C CYS A 170 13.11 17.75 3.54
N CYS A 171 13.13 18.11 4.82
CA CYS A 171 12.33 19.22 5.34
C CYS A 171 13.04 20.54 5.01
N ALA A 172 12.62 21.24 3.95
CA ALA A 172 13.24 22.50 3.52
C ALA A 172 13.39 23.54 4.66
N ASN A 173 12.44 23.52 5.62
CA ASN A 173 12.41 24.40 6.79
C ASN A 173 12.57 23.64 8.13
N GLY A 174 13.26 22.50 8.17
CA GLY A 174 13.40 21.70 9.40
C GLY A 174 14.58 20.72 9.42
N ASN A 175 14.93 20.28 10.63
CA ASN A 175 16.00 19.29 10.84
C ASN A 175 15.66 17.96 10.13
N PRO A 176 16.64 17.26 9.51
CA PRO A 176 16.47 15.89 9.06
C PRO A 176 15.90 14.98 10.14
N TYR A 177 14.94 14.15 9.74
CA TYR A 177 14.26 13.21 10.61
C TYR A 177 15.24 12.20 11.23
N GLU A 178 16.21 11.71 10.46
CA GLU A 178 17.24 10.76 10.90
C GLU A 178 18.05 11.27 12.12
N TRP A 179 18.35 12.58 12.18
CA TRP A 179 19.03 13.20 13.33
C TRP A 179 18.25 13.06 14.63
N THR A 180 16.92 12.95 14.54
CA THR A 180 16.03 12.76 15.70
C THR A 180 16.07 11.30 16.15
N VAL A 181 16.18 10.35 15.21
CA VAL A 181 16.33 8.92 15.51
C VAL A 181 17.67 8.66 16.21
N TYR A 182 18.81 9.08 15.64
CA TYR A 182 20.12 8.93 16.30
C TYR A 182 20.16 9.59 17.68
N SER A 183 19.56 10.77 17.86
CA SER A 183 19.46 11.43 19.17
C SER A 183 18.58 10.67 20.18
N ALA A 184 17.59 9.90 19.74
CA ALA A 184 16.73 9.10 20.61
C ALA A 184 17.34 7.73 20.96
N LEU A 185 18.17 7.17 20.08
CA LEU A 185 18.89 5.92 20.33
C LEU A 185 20.09 6.15 21.26
N GLY A 186 20.91 7.18 20.98
CA GLY A 186 22.19 7.40 21.65
C GLY A 186 23.14 6.23 21.44
N ASP A 187 23.91 5.88 22.47
CA ASP A 187 24.82 4.71 22.46
C ASP A 187 24.04 3.38 22.56
N THR A 188 23.33 3.02 21.47
CA THR A 188 22.61 1.74 21.32
C THR A 188 23.52 0.70 20.66
N TYR A 189 23.42 -0.56 21.08
CA TYR A 189 24.27 -1.64 20.56
C TYR A 189 24.13 -1.79 19.03
N GLY A 190 25.25 -1.77 18.33
CA GLY A 190 25.31 -1.93 16.87
C GLY A 190 24.81 -0.75 16.05
N VAL A 191 24.57 0.41 16.67
CA VAL A 191 24.28 1.67 15.95
C VAL A 191 25.53 2.56 16.02
N PRO A 192 26.00 3.16 14.91
CA PRO A 192 27.16 4.05 14.95
C PRO A 192 26.83 5.35 15.72
N ARG A 193 27.81 5.90 16.43
CA ARG A 193 27.64 7.13 17.18
C ARG A 193 27.64 8.33 16.25
N MET A 194 26.57 9.12 16.29
CA MET A 194 26.54 10.48 15.75
C MET A 194 27.31 11.41 16.71
N HIS A 195 28.46 11.93 16.29
CA HIS A 195 29.27 12.86 17.08
C HIS A 195 28.75 14.29 17.03
N PHE A 196 28.40 14.76 15.82
CA PHE A 196 27.97 16.13 15.57
C PHE A 196 26.91 16.18 14.46
N LYS A 197 26.09 17.22 14.47
CA LYS A 197 25.12 17.55 13.43
C LYS A 197 24.96 19.06 13.32
N GLY A 198 24.61 19.56 12.14
CA GLY A 198 24.41 20.98 11.89
C GLY A 198 24.18 21.29 10.42
N THR A 199 24.14 22.57 10.08
CA THR A 199 23.91 23.04 8.70
C THR A 199 25.04 23.94 8.24
N GLU A 200 25.56 23.72 7.04
CA GLU A 200 26.61 24.54 6.42
C GLU A 200 26.23 24.78 4.95
N GLY A 201 26.08 26.04 4.56
CA GLY A 201 25.46 26.41 3.28
C GLY A 201 24.07 25.77 3.13
N ASP A 202 23.81 25.15 1.98
CA ASP A 202 22.55 24.47 1.66
C ASP A 202 22.51 22.98 2.05
N PHE A 203 23.52 22.50 2.78
CA PHE A 203 23.57 21.13 3.29
C PHE A 203 23.21 21.04 4.77
N ASN A 204 22.39 20.04 5.08
CA ASN A 204 22.29 19.45 6.40
C ASN A 204 23.41 18.39 6.52
N ILE A 205 24.23 18.46 7.56
CA ILE A 205 25.43 17.64 7.73
C ILE A 205 25.36 16.84 9.04
N MET A 206 25.76 15.58 8.97
CA MET A 206 25.91 14.67 10.10
C MET A 206 27.31 14.04 10.11
N VAL A 207 27.96 14.08 11.27
CA VAL A 207 29.31 13.54 11.51
C VAL A 207 29.16 12.33 12.43
N MET A 208 29.60 11.15 11.97
CA MET A 208 29.43 9.87 12.68
C MET A 208 30.71 9.02 12.62
N ASP A 209 30.73 7.93 13.41
CA ASP A 209 31.79 6.91 13.33
C ASP A 209 32.05 6.50 11.87
N LEU A 210 33.33 6.42 11.49
CA LEU A 210 33.71 5.74 10.25
C LEU A 210 33.57 4.22 10.45
N LEU A 211 33.04 3.52 9.45
CA LEU A 211 32.85 2.06 9.46
C LEU A 211 33.60 1.40 8.30
N GLY A 212 33.60 0.06 8.28
CA GLY A 212 34.15 -0.79 7.24
C GLY A 212 33.17 -1.07 6.08
N PRO A 213 33.40 -2.15 5.31
CA PRO A 213 32.55 -2.51 4.17
C PRO A 213 31.15 -2.97 4.60
N SER A 214 30.18 -2.85 3.69
CA SER A 214 28.83 -3.41 3.87
C SER A 214 28.78 -4.92 3.61
N LEU A 215 27.73 -5.59 4.08
CA LEU A 215 27.47 -6.99 3.72
C LEU A 215 27.24 -7.15 2.20
N TRP A 216 26.78 -6.12 1.51
CA TRP A 216 26.70 -6.10 0.04
C TRP A 216 28.08 -6.13 -0.62
N ASP A 217 29.03 -5.34 -0.13
CA ASP A 217 30.40 -5.32 -0.66
C ASP A 217 31.11 -6.65 -0.42
N LEU A 218 30.91 -7.24 0.77
CA LEU A 218 31.45 -8.54 1.14
C LEU A 218 30.84 -9.67 0.29
N TRP A 219 29.51 -9.72 0.16
CA TRP A 219 28.82 -10.67 -0.71
C TRP A 219 29.26 -10.54 -2.18
N SER A 220 29.48 -9.31 -2.67
CA SER A 220 29.99 -9.06 -4.02
C SER A 220 31.43 -9.56 -4.19
N LYS A 221 32.30 -9.34 -3.19
CA LYS A 221 33.71 -9.78 -3.17
C LYS A 221 33.84 -11.29 -3.13
N GLU A 222 33.04 -11.98 -2.31
CA GLU A 222 33.07 -13.44 -2.14
C GLU A 222 32.31 -14.19 -3.26
N GLY A 223 32.19 -13.61 -4.46
CA GLY A 223 31.62 -14.29 -5.63
C GLY A 223 30.09 -14.44 -5.61
N GLN A 224 29.38 -13.48 -5.02
CA GLN A 224 27.91 -13.44 -4.95
C GLN A 224 27.25 -14.57 -4.15
N LYS A 225 27.99 -15.17 -3.20
CA LYS A 225 27.48 -16.18 -2.26
C LYS A 225 28.27 -16.24 -0.96
N LEU A 226 27.58 -16.20 0.18
CA LEU A 226 28.19 -16.46 1.50
C LEU A 226 27.86 -17.88 1.99
N THR A 227 28.68 -18.40 2.91
CA THR A 227 28.47 -19.73 3.51
C THR A 227 27.44 -19.68 4.64
N GLU A 228 26.75 -20.79 4.91
CA GLU A 228 25.74 -20.86 5.99
C GLU A 228 26.31 -20.47 7.36
N LYS A 229 27.55 -20.85 7.67
CA LYS A 229 28.24 -20.43 8.89
C LYS A 229 28.45 -18.90 8.95
N TYR A 230 28.81 -18.27 7.84
CA TYR A 230 28.98 -16.81 7.78
C TYR A 230 27.63 -16.13 8.01
N VAL A 231 26.58 -16.56 7.29
CA VAL A 231 25.24 -15.96 7.38
C VAL A 231 24.56 -16.25 8.72
N ALA A 232 24.87 -17.38 9.38
CA ALA A 232 24.48 -17.64 10.76
C ALA A 232 25.10 -16.64 11.75
N CYS A 233 26.40 -16.31 11.61
CA CYS A 233 27.01 -15.25 12.43
C CYS A 233 26.38 -13.86 12.16
N ILE A 234 26.05 -13.55 10.89
CA ILE A 234 25.30 -12.33 10.53
C ILE A 234 23.94 -12.33 11.23
N ALA A 235 23.19 -13.43 11.16
CA ALA A 235 21.85 -13.55 11.74
C ALA A 235 21.87 -13.31 13.25
N MET A 236 22.77 -13.98 13.97
CA MET A 236 22.89 -13.86 15.43
C MET A 236 23.21 -12.42 15.87
N GLU A 237 24.11 -11.72 15.16
CA GLU A 237 24.48 -10.36 15.51
C GLU A 237 23.40 -9.35 15.10
N ALA A 238 22.87 -9.45 13.87
CA ALA A 238 21.77 -8.61 13.40
C ALA A 238 20.52 -8.69 14.30
N LEU A 239 20.22 -9.87 14.85
CA LEU A 239 19.13 -10.05 15.81
C LEU A 239 19.34 -9.25 17.11
N GLN A 240 20.57 -9.18 17.65
CA GLN A 240 20.86 -8.34 18.82
C GLN A 240 20.74 -6.85 18.52
N ILE A 241 21.16 -6.41 17.32
CA ILE A 241 21.09 -5.00 16.92
C ILE A 241 19.62 -4.57 16.76
N LEU A 242 18.78 -5.42 16.14
CA LEU A 242 17.34 -5.19 16.07
C LEU A 242 16.68 -5.27 17.45
N GLU A 243 17.05 -6.21 18.33
CA GLU A 243 16.56 -6.25 19.72
C GLU A 243 16.86 -4.93 20.46
N ALA A 244 18.09 -4.41 20.34
CA ALA A 244 18.51 -3.16 20.98
C ALA A 244 17.79 -1.92 20.40
N LEU A 245 17.60 -1.86 19.08
CA LEU A 245 16.79 -0.84 18.40
C LEU A 245 15.33 -0.88 18.88
N HIS A 246 14.76 -2.08 18.97
CA HIS A 246 13.36 -2.28 19.33
C HIS A 246 13.12 -2.05 20.83
N ALA A 247 14.11 -2.30 21.69
CA ALA A 247 14.05 -1.92 23.10
C ALA A 247 13.92 -0.39 23.30
N LYS A 248 14.43 0.42 22.36
CA LYS A 248 14.28 1.88 22.33
C LYS A 248 12.93 2.37 21.74
N GLY A 249 12.04 1.46 21.32
CA GLY A 249 10.73 1.79 20.76
C GLY A 249 10.70 2.07 19.25
N TRP A 250 11.79 1.80 18.54
CA TRP A 250 11.95 2.04 17.10
C TRP A 250 11.97 0.74 16.28
N VAL A 251 11.65 0.84 15.00
CA VAL A 251 11.85 -0.17 13.94
C VAL A 251 12.67 0.48 12.81
N HIS A 252 13.44 -0.30 12.06
CA HIS A 252 14.37 0.19 11.03
C HIS A 252 13.68 0.54 9.71
N GLY A 253 12.74 -0.30 9.26
CA GLY A 253 11.93 -0.10 8.05
C GLY A 253 12.65 -0.40 6.72
N ASP A 254 13.98 -0.47 6.70
CA ASP A 254 14.77 -0.80 5.50
C ASP A 254 15.99 -1.69 5.83
N VAL A 255 15.72 -2.91 6.33
CA VAL A 255 16.74 -3.92 6.63
C VAL A 255 17.19 -4.60 5.33
N LYS A 256 18.48 -4.48 5.01
CA LYS A 256 19.10 -4.97 3.75
C LYS A 256 20.63 -5.11 3.87
N PRO A 257 21.32 -5.90 3.02
CA PRO A 257 22.79 -6.06 3.06
C PRO A 257 23.58 -4.76 3.00
N GLU A 258 23.09 -3.77 2.25
CA GLU A 258 23.73 -2.47 2.05
C GLU A 258 23.74 -1.61 3.34
N ASN A 259 22.78 -1.83 4.25
CA ASN A 259 22.62 -1.07 5.51
C ASN A 259 23.31 -1.76 6.72
N PHE A 260 23.87 -2.95 6.54
CA PHE A 260 24.69 -3.61 7.57
C PHE A 260 26.18 -3.49 7.19
N LEU A 261 26.97 -2.85 8.04
CA LEU A 261 28.41 -2.62 7.84
C LEU A 261 29.23 -3.31 8.92
N LEU A 262 30.43 -3.74 8.56
CA LEU A 262 31.46 -4.14 9.53
C LEU A 262 32.12 -2.92 10.19
N GLY A 263 32.80 -3.12 11.31
CA GLY A 263 33.65 -2.09 11.91
C GLY A 263 34.92 -1.81 11.08
N PRO A 264 35.71 -0.78 11.45
CA PRO A 264 36.88 -0.39 10.67
C PRO A 264 37.94 -1.51 10.58
N PRO A 265 38.43 -1.84 9.36
CA PRO A 265 39.48 -2.84 9.17
C PRO A 265 40.74 -2.54 9.99
N GLY A 266 41.38 -3.60 10.52
CA GLY A 266 42.58 -3.47 11.35
C GLY A 266 42.33 -2.98 12.78
N THR A 267 41.08 -2.78 13.20
CA THR A 267 40.73 -2.47 14.59
C THR A 267 40.17 -3.70 15.32
N PRO A 268 40.15 -3.72 16.68
CA PRO A 268 39.46 -4.76 17.45
C PRO A 268 37.94 -4.87 17.23
N GLN A 269 37.37 -4.03 16.36
CA GLN A 269 35.95 -4.04 16.00
C GLN A 269 35.72 -4.44 14.53
N ALA A 270 36.76 -4.81 13.77
CA ALA A 270 36.65 -5.14 12.35
C ALA A 270 35.58 -6.23 12.07
N ASP A 271 35.48 -7.24 12.94
CA ASP A 271 34.55 -8.35 12.79
C ASP A 271 33.17 -8.09 13.46
N LYS A 272 32.92 -6.87 13.97
CA LYS A 272 31.64 -6.49 14.60
C LYS A 272 30.71 -5.85 13.59
N LEU A 273 29.43 -6.21 13.64
CA LEU A 273 28.39 -5.67 12.76
C LEU A 273 27.76 -4.37 13.33
N TYR A 274 27.33 -3.50 12.42
CA TYR A 274 26.64 -2.24 12.66
C TYR A 274 25.48 -2.06 11.67
N LEU A 275 24.40 -1.41 12.08
CA LEU A 275 23.22 -1.08 11.26
C LEU A 275 23.14 0.44 11.05
N VAL A 276 22.93 0.87 9.80
CA VAL A 276 23.01 2.29 9.37
C VAL A 276 21.83 2.70 8.46
N ASP A 277 21.75 4.01 8.18
CA ASP A 277 20.69 4.70 7.40
C ASP A 277 19.30 4.61 8.06
N LEU A 278 19.15 5.33 9.17
CA LEU A 278 17.93 5.39 9.98
C LEU A 278 16.87 6.33 9.38
N GLY A 279 17.04 6.77 8.12
CA GLY A 279 16.15 7.73 7.46
C GLY A 279 14.70 7.25 7.28
N LEU A 280 14.48 5.93 7.28
CA LEU A 280 13.16 5.29 7.20
C LEU A 280 12.66 4.70 8.52
N ALA A 281 13.41 4.85 9.62
CA ALA A 281 13.05 4.26 10.91
C ALA A 281 11.74 4.85 11.47
N MET A 282 10.91 4.02 12.09
CA MET A 282 9.61 4.45 12.64
C MET A 282 9.49 4.11 14.13
N LYS A 283 8.68 4.85 14.87
CA LYS A 283 8.30 4.45 16.22
C LYS A 283 7.19 3.39 16.15
N TYR A 284 7.41 2.25 16.80
CA TYR A 284 6.37 1.24 17.01
C TYR A 284 5.78 1.30 18.44
N LYS A 285 6.38 2.11 19.34
CA LYS A 285 5.82 2.46 20.65
C LYS A 285 5.54 3.95 20.77
N ASP A 286 4.45 4.29 21.46
CA ASP A 286 4.09 5.67 21.79
C ASP A 286 4.93 6.23 22.96
N THR A 287 4.65 7.46 23.41
CA THR A 287 5.36 8.09 24.53
C THR A 287 5.02 7.49 25.90
N ARG A 288 4.07 6.56 25.98
CA ARG A 288 3.68 5.80 27.19
C ARG A 288 4.21 4.36 27.16
N GLY A 289 4.90 3.96 26.07
CA GLY A 289 5.42 2.61 25.86
C GLY A 289 4.40 1.62 25.26
N ALA A 290 3.17 2.06 24.99
CA ALA A 290 2.14 1.23 24.36
C ALA A 290 2.42 1.06 22.85
N HIS A 291 1.98 -0.05 22.26
CA HIS A 291 2.15 -0.28 20.83
C HIS A 291 1.37 0.76 20.00
N VAL A 292 1.93 1.23 18.89
CA VAL A 292 1.21 2.11 17.96
C VAL A 292 -0.03 1.41 17.40
N LYS A 293 -1.06 2.20 17.11
CA LYS A 293 -2.29 1.71 16.50
C LYS A 293 -2.03 1.10 15.13
N TYR A 294 -2.79 0.07 14.80
CA TYR A 294 -2.82 -0.51 13.46
C TYR A 294 -3.57 0.41 12.49
N ASP A 295 -2.99 0.65 11.33
CA ASP A 295 -3.63 1.29 10.18
C ASP A 295 -3.03 0.76 8.88
N GLN A 296 -3.78 0.87 7.77
CA GLN A 296 -3.37 0.43 6.43
C GLN A 296 -3.58 1.55 5.40
N LYS A 297 -2.53 1.85 4.64
CA LYS A 297 -2.43 2.89 3.60
C LYS A 297 -1.73 2.28 2.38
N PRO A 298 -2.46 1.61 1.47
CA PRO A 298 -1.89 0.86 0.33
C PRO A 298 -1.03 1.68 -0.65
N ASP A 299 -1.01 3.00 -0.49
CA ASP A 299 -0.24 3.99 -1.23
C ASP A 299 1.08 4.41 -0.54
N ASP A 300 1.25 4.16 0.76
CA ASP A 300 2.41 4.59 1.56
C ASP A 300 3.48 3.49 1.70
N PHE A 301 3.91 2.92 0.56
CA PHE A 301 5.02 1.95 0.53
C PHE A 301 6.37 2.64 0.76
N ARG A 302 7.23 2.04 1.59
CA ARG A 302 8.59 2.53 1.90
C ARG A 302 9.59 1.37 2.00
N GLY A 303 10.87 1.70 1.88
CA GLY A 303 11.97 0.74 1.95
C GLY A 303 12.22 -0.03 0.65
N THR A 304 13.16 -0.96 0.69
CA THR A 304 13.68 -1.65 -0.49
C THR A 304 12.77 -2.82 -0.89
N ILE A 305 12.02 -2.68 -1.98
CA ILE A 305 11.08 -3.68 -2.55
C ILE A 305 11.54 -5.14 -2.42
N ARG A 306 12.83 -5.40 -2.72
CA ARG A 306 13.45 -6.73 -2.67
C ARG A 306 13.34 -7.36 -1.27
N TYR A 307 13.62 -6.59 -0.21
CA TYR A 307 13.74 -7.07 1.17
C TYR A 307 12.53 -6.73 2.05
N ALA A 308 11.77 -5.65 1.79
CA ALA A 308 10.64 -5.22 2.63
C ALA A 308 9.57 -6.33 2.85
N SER A 309 8.97 -6.39 4.04
CA SER A 309 7.92 -7.35 4.41
C SER A 309 6.68 -7.30 3.51
N VAL A 310 5.88 -8.37 3.46
CA VAL A 310 4.57 -8.33 2.78
C VAL A 310 3.62 -7.30 3.39
N HIS A 311 3.76 -7.00 4.68
CA HIS A 311 2.91 -6.03 5.36
C HIS A 311 3.28 -4.59 4.96
N ALA A 312 4.57 -4.29 4.78
CA ALA A 312 5.03 -3.02 4.20
C ALA A 312 4.56 -2.88 2.74
N HIS A 313 4.64 -3.94 1.93
CA HIS A 313 4.07 -3.97 0.57
C HIS A 313 2.55 -3.77 0.52
N LEU A 314 1.83 -4.16 1.59
CA LEU A 314 0.40 -3.90 1.76
C LEU A 314 0.12 -2.51 2.38
N GLY A 315 1.14 -1.69 2.66
CA GLY A 315 1.00 -0.38 3.27
C GLY A 315 0.51 -0.41 4.72
N ARG A 316 0.71 -1.53 5.43
CA ARG A 316 0.36 -1.64 6.85
C ARG A 316 1.37 -0.90 7.70
N THR A 317 0.90 -0.40 8.85
CA THR A 317 1.77 0.26 9.85
C THR A 317 2.93 -0.67 10.23
N ALA A 318 4.16 -0.14 10.18
CA ALA A 318 5.37 -0.91 10.44
C ALA A 318 5.50 -1.30 11.92
N SER A 319 6.07 -2.48 12.15
CA SER A 319 6.17 -3.16 13.43
C SER A 319 7.38 -4.10 13.47
N ARG A 320 7.70 -4.66 14.64
CA ARG A 320 8.95 -5.43 14.85
C ARG A 320 9.07 -6.69 13.98
N ARG A 321 7.95 -7.25 13.52
CA ARG A 321 7.95 -8.38 12.57
C ARG A 321 8.48 -7.98 11.19
N ASP A 322 8.33 -6.72 10.80
CA ASP A 322 8.67 -6.25 9.46
C ASP A 322 10.17 -6.21 9.22
N ASP A 323 10.94 -5.77 10.22
CA ASP A 323 12.40 -5.83 10.20
C ASP A 323 12.92 -7.27 10.27
N LEU A 324 12.23 -8.16 10.99
CA LEU A 324 12.61 -9.57 11.12
C LEU A 324 12.30 -10.40 9.86
N GLU A 325 11.17 -10.13 9.20
CA GLU A 325 10.85 -10.69 7.87
C GLU A 325 11.84 -10.17 6.81
N SER A 326 12.17 -8.87 6.87
CA SER A 326 13.18 -8.27 5.99
C SER A 326 14.59 -8.80 6.25
N LEU A 327 14.93 -9.14 7.51
CA LEU A 327 16.14 -9.85 7.86
C LEU A 327 16.14 -11.27 7.29
N ALA A 328 15.06 -12.04 7.41
CA ALA A 328 14.98 -13.38 6.83
C ALA A 328 15.20 -13.37 5.31
N TYR A 329 14.57 -12.44 4.59
CA TYR A 329 14.81 -12.23 3.15
C TYR A 329 16.23 -11.75 2.85
N THR A 330 16.84 -10.95 3.72
CA THR A 330 18.25 -10.52 3.61
C THR A 330 19.23 -11.70 3.77
N LEU A 331 19.03 -12.55 4.77
CA LEU A 331 19.88 -13.73 5.03
C LEU A 331 19.79 -14.73 3.87
N LEU A 332 18.58 -15.02 3.37
CA LEU A 332 18.38 -15.91 2.22
C LEU A 332 19.01 -15.34 0.94
N PHE A 333 18.93 -14.03 0.71
CA PHE A 333 19.62 -13.38 -0.41
C PHE A 333 21.15 -13.56 -0.35
N LEU A 334 21.75 -13.47 0.83
CA LEU A 334 23.20 -13.67 1.01
C LEU A 334 23.65 -15.13 0.75
N LEU A 335 22.75 -16.11 0.93
CA LEU A 335 22.98 -17.54 0.70
C LEU A 335 22.73 -17.98 -0.75
N ASP A 336 21.75 -17.37 -1.41
CA ASP A 336 21.24 -17.79 -2.72
C ASP A 336 21.65 -16.86 -3.87
N GLY A 337 22.11 -15.64 -3.54
CA GLY A 337 22.39 -14.54 -4.47
C GLY A 337 21.16 -13.95 -5.17
N ARG A 338 19.97 -14.53 -4.96
CA ARG A 338 18.70 -14.11 -5.55
C ARG A 338 17.51 -14.58 -4.72
N LEU A 339 16.41 -13.83 -4.79
CA LEU A 339 15.11 -14.18 -4.20
C LEU A 339 14.06 -14.48 -5.30
N PRO A 340 13.03 -15.32 -5.04
CA PRO A 340 12.06 -15.77 -6.06
C PRO A 340 11.17 -14.69 -6.71
N TRP A 341 11.31 -13.42 -6.32
CA TRP A 341 10.56 -12.25 -6.80
C TRP A 341 11.45 -11.19 -7.47
N GLN A 342 12.70 -11.53 -7.80
CA GLN A 342 13.52 -10.69 -8.68
C GLN A 342 13.12 -10.86 -10.16
N GLY A 343 13.24 -9.80 -10.95
CA GLY A 343 12.93 -9.77 -12.39
C GLY A 343 11.74 -8.89 -12.78
N PHE A 344 10.80 -8.60 -11.86
CA PHE A 344 9.64 -7.77 -12.16
C PHE A 344 10.01 -6.29 -12.46
N GLN A 345 9.31 -5.72 -13.45
CA GLN A 345 9.48 -4.35 -13.97
C GLN A 345 8.12 -3.64 -14.12
N GLY A 346 8.14 -2.35 -14.49
CA GLY A 346 6.95 -1.48 -14.58
C GLY A 346 6.39 -1.04 -13.23
N ASP A 347 5.39 -0.16 -13.24
CA ASP A 347 4.86 0.48 -12.03
C ASP A 347 4.22 -0.54 -11.06
N ASN A 348 3.52 -1.54 -11.61
CA ASN A 348 2.93 -2.66 -10.84
C ASN A 348 3.96 -3.67 -10.30
N LYS A 349 5.26 -3.35 -10.31
CA LYS A 349 6.34 -4.18 -9.74
C LYS A 349 6.14 -4.48 -8.25
N GLY A 350 5.69 -3.50 -7.44
CA GLY A 350 5.43 -3.70 -6.02
C GLY A 350 4.36 -4.77 -5.78
N PHE A 351 3.21 -4.63 -6.45
CA PHE A 351 2.13 -5.62 -6.43
C PHE A 351 2.61 -7.02 -6.84
N GLN A 352 3.37 -7.14 -7.94
CA GLN A 352 3.88 -8.43 -8.42
C GLN A 352 4.85 -9.10 -7.44
N VAL A 353 5.75 -8.31 -6.82
CA VAL A 353 6.65 -8.78 -5.77
C VAL A 353 5.86 -9.25 -4.54
N CYS A 354 4.88 -8.47 -4.08
CA CYS A 354 4.05 -8.84 -2.93
C CYS A 354 3.25 -10.12 -3.20
N ARG A 355 2.59 -10.22 -4.36
CA ARG A 355 1.87 -11.43 -4.80
C ARG A 355 2.77 -12.66 -4.79
N LYS A 356 4.02 -12.51 -5.25
CA LYS A 356 5.01 -13.61 -5.27
C LYS A 356 5.50 -13.97 -3.87
N LYS A 357 5.74 -13.00 -2.99
CA LYS A 357 6.09 -13.24 -1.57
C LYS A 357 4.97 -13.97 -0.82
N MET A 358 3.72 -13.53 -0.97
CA MET A 358 2.54 -14.16 -0.37
C MET A 358 2.29 -15.60 -0.88
N GLY A 359 2.82 -15.94 -2.06
CA GLY A 359 2.77 -17.30 -2.64
C GLY A 359 3.99 -18.18 -2.34
N CYS A 360 4.93 -17.77 -1.48
CA CYS A 360 6.12 -18.54 -1.13
C CYS A 360 6.15 -18.86 0.37
N SER A 361 6.02 -20.15 0.73
CA SER A 361 6.21 -20.59 2.12
C SER A 361 7.69 -20.66 2.51
N ALA A 362 7.95 -20.78 3.82
CA ALA A 362 9.29 -21.01 4.33
C ALA A 362 9.92 -22.31 3.80
N GLU A 363 9.14 -23.39 3.57
CA GLU A 363 9.67 -24.62 2.98
C GLU A 363 10.15 -24.40 1.52
N VAL A 364 9.44 -23.56 0.75
CA VAL A 364 9.82 -23.21 -0.63
C VAL A 364 11.06 -22.29 -0.65
N LEU A 365 11.16 -21.37 0.32
CA LEU A 365 12.28 -20.44 0.43
C LEU A 365 13.56 -21.08 0.97
N CYS A 366 13.44 -22.06 1.86
CA CYS A 366 14.59 -22.67 2.56
C CYS A 366 14.84 -24.13 2.12
N LYS A 367 14.30 -24.57 0.97
CA LYS A 367 14.30 -25.97 0.51
C LYS A 367 15.66 -26.66 0.58
N GLU A 368 16.73 -25.95 0.23
CA GLU A 368 18.10 -26.47 0.16
C GLU A 368 19.00 -25.93 1.30
N ARG A 369 18.42 -25.44 2.40
CA ARG A 369 19.13 -24.76 3.50
C ARG A 369 18.96 -25.50 4.82
N THR A 370 19.91 -25.34 5.75
CA THR A 370 19.79 -25.97 7.08
C THR A 370 18.58 -25.46 7.87
N GLU A 371 18.08 -26.33 8.74
CA GLU A 371 16.84 -26.10 9.50
C GLU A 371 16.74 -24.75 10.24
N PRO A 372 17.81 -24.18 10.85
CA PRO A 372 17.72 -22.86 11.48
C PRO A 372 17.18 -21.75 10.57
N PHE A 373 17.54 -21.74 9.28
CA PHE A 373 17.02 -20.76 8.33
C PHE A 373 15.54 -20.97 8.01
N ARG A 374 15.11 -22.23 7.84
CA ARG A 374 13.69 -22.56 7.68
C ARG A 374 12.90 -22.14 8.91
N LYS A 375 13.34 -22.56 10.10
CA LYS A 375 12.65 -22.34 11.37
C LYS A 375 12.53 -20.85 11.72
N PHE A 376 13.60 -20.08 11.51
CA PHE A 376 13.56 -18.63 11.66
C PHE A 376 12.56 -17.99 10.68
N THR A 377 12.55 -18.42 9.42
CA THR A 377 11.61 -17.92 8.40
C THR A 377 10.14 -18.27 8.75
N GLU A 378 9.88 -19.49 9.26
CA GLU A 378 8.56 -19.91 9.76
C GLU A 378 8.08 -19.04 10.94
N VAL A 379 8.96 -18.78 11.91
CA VAL A 379 8.67 -17.95 13.09
C VAL A 379 8.32 -16.52 12.65
N VAL A 380 9.16 -15.84 11.87
CA VAL A 380 8.93 -14.42 11.53
C VAL A 380 7.68 -14.21 10.67
N MET A 381 7.36 -15.16 9.77
CA MET A 381 6.12 -15.12 8.97
C MET A 381 4.84 -15.35 9.79
N SER A 382 4.95 -15.83 11.02
CA SER A 382 3.81 -16.09 11.93
C SER A 382 3.47 -14.93 12.87
N LEU A 383 4.36 -13.94 13.02
CA LEU A 383 4.26 -12.88 14.03
C LEU A 383 3.04 -11.97 13.82
N LYS A 384 2.31 -11.70 14.91
CA LYS A 384 1.25 -10.66 14.94
C LYS A 384 1.87 -9.25 14.98
N PHE A 385 1.09 -8.23 14.62
CA PHE A 385 1.54 -6.83 14.54
C PHE A 385 2.16 -6.31 15.84
N ASP A 386 1.54 -6.64 16.97
CA ASP A 386 1.89 -6.21 18.32
C ASP A 386 2.68 -7.25 19.14
N GLU A 387 3.03 -8.39 18.54
CA GLU A 387 3.77 -9.47 19.21
C GLU A 387 5.19 -9.03 19.60
N ASP A 388 5.64 -9.42 20.80
CA ASP A 388 7.02 -9.30 21.26
C ASP A 388 7.84 -10.49 20.69
N PRO A 389 8.79 -10.29 19.76
CA PRO A 389 9.54 -11.41 19.20
C PRO A 389 10.55 -11.99 20.19
N LYS A 390 10.71 -13.32 20.20
CA LYS A 390 11.63 -14.05 21.10
C LYS A 390 13.06 -14.02 20.55
N TYR A 391 13.73 -12.87 20.66
CA TYR A 391 15.07 -12.64 20.12
C TYR A 391 16.09 -13.69 20.56
N ALA A 392 16.12 -14.02 21.85
CA ALA A 392 17.06 -15.01 22.37
C ALA A 392 16.82 -16.41 21.76
N ALA A 393 15.56 -16.84 21.62
CA ALA A 393 15.21 -18.09 20.93
C ALA A 393 15.64 -18.07 19.46
N CYS A 394 15.37 -16.98 18.73
CA CYS A 394 15.77 -16.82 17.33
C CYS A 394 17.30 -16.84 17.16
N ILE A 395 18.05 -16.25 18.10
CA ILE A 395 19.52 -16.32 18.13
C ILE A 395 19.99 -17.77 18.40
N ALA A 396 19.37 -18.46 19.36
CA ALA A 396 19.73 -19.82 19.74
C ALA A 396 19.53 -20.85 18.61
N LEU A 397 18.62 -20.60 17.65
CA LEU A 397 18.48 -21.44 16.44
C LEU A 397 19.80 -21.56 15.66
N PHE A 398 20.60 -20.50 15.62
CA PHE A 398 21.83 -20.42 14.81
C PHE A 398 23.09 -20.87 15.57
N GLU A 399 23.04 -21.06 16.90
CA GLU A 399 24.16 -21.55 17.71
C GLU A 399 24.88 -22.79 17.11
N PRO A 400 24.18 -23.85 16.64
CA PRO A 400 24.83 -25.06 16.14
C PRO A 400 25.73 -24.83 14.91
N LEU A 401 25.42 -23.82 14.09
CA LEU A 401 26.16 -23.52 12.86
C LEU A 401 27.46 -22.73 13.13
N VAL A 402 27.61 -22.13 14.32
CA VAL A 402 28.73 -21.23 14.66
C VAL A 402 29.68 -21.80 15.73
N LEU A 403 29.52 -23.08 16.10
CA LEU A 403 30.34 -23.74 17.13
C LEU A 403 31.83 -23.85 16.77
N THR A 404 32.19 -23.80 15.48
CA THR A 404 33.57 -23.95 15.02
C THR A 404 34.30 -22.60 14.94
N ILE A 405 35.54 -22.55 15.43
CA ILE A 405 36.45 -21.40 15.39
C ILE A 405 37.45 -21.60 14.22
N PRO A 406 37.90 -20.55 13.50
CA PRO A 406 37.51 -19.14 13.61
C PRO A 406 36.07 -18.88 13.13
N ARG A 407 35.51 -17.75 13.56
CA ARG A 407 34.22 -17.21 13.11
C ARG A 407 34.47 -15.90 12.36
N PRO A 408 33.75 -15.61 11.26
CA PRO A 408 34.01 -14.42 10.43
C PRO A 408 33.39 -13.13 10.99
N ILE A 409 32.54 -13.23 12.02
CA ILE A 409 31.90 -12.11 12.72
C ILE A 409 31.93 -12.43 14.23
N ALA A 410 32.11 -11.38 15.05
CA ALA A 410 32.20 -11.45 16.50
C ALA A 410 30.82 -11.59 17.17
N CYS A 411 30.31 -12.81 17.29
CA CYS A 411 28.98 -13.12 17.86
C CYS A 411 29.00 -13.62 19.33
N ASP A 412 30.08 -13.39 20.08
CA ASP A 412 30.24 -13.83 21.49
C ASP A 412 29.25 -13.20 22.48
N SER A 413 28.67 -12.05 22.13
CA SER A 413 27.53 -11.45 22.82
C SER A 413 26.26 -12.26 22.57
N ALA A 414 25.94 -12.53 21.29
CA ALA A 414 24.73 -13.26 20.88
C ALA A 414 24.67 -14.68 21.45
N ILE A 415 25.79 -15.43 21.39
CA ILE A 415 25.89 -16.78 21.95
C ILE A 415 25.55 -16.79 23.46
N LYS A 416 25.95 -15.77 24.23
CA LYS A 416 25.64 -15.67 25.67
C LYS A 416 24.16 -15.35 25.93
N VAL A 417 23.47 -14.70 25.00
CA VAL A 417 22.02 -14.44 25.06
C VAL A 417 21.22 -15.72 24.75
N GLY A 418 21.55 -16.40 23.65
CA GLY A 418 20.91 -17.66 23.25
C GLY A 418 21.05 -18.76 24.31
N GLN A 419 22.26 -18.94 24.86
CA GLN A 419 22.53 -19.94 25.88
C GLN A 419 21.80 -19.68 27.21
N LYS A 420 21.64 -18.41 27.62
CA LYS A 420 21.04 -18.05 28.91
C LYS A 420 19.51 -17.98 28.91
N ARG A 421 18.89 -17.69 27.77
CA ARG A 421 17.43 -17.46 27.66
C ARG A 421 16.82 -18.27 26.51
N GLY A 422 17.44 -18.18 25.33
CA GLY A 422 16.91 -18.77 24.10
C GLY A 422 16.66 -20.27 24.15
N ARG A 423 17.48 -21.05 24.87
CA ARG A 423 17.29 -22.51 25.00
C ARG A 423 16.01 -22.92 25.73
N GLN A 424 15.49 -22.09 26.63
CA GLN A 424 14.19 -22.32 27.28
C GLN A 424 13.05 -21.86 26.37
N GLU A 425 13.17 -20.64 25.84
CA GLU A 425 12.19 -20.03 24.92
C GLU A 425 12.04 -20.79 23.58
N MET A 426 13.02 -21.61 23.16
CA MET A 426 13.02 -22.30 21.86
C MET A 426 11.85 -23.29 21.71
N ALA A 427 11.47 -23.99 22.79
CA ALA A 427 10.30 -24.86 22.79
C ALA A 427 8.99 -24.07 22.61
N GLU A 428 8.99 -22.80 22.99
CA GLU A 428 7.87 -21.87 22.86
C GLU A 428 7.87 -21.09 21.52
N LEU A 429 8.71 -21.47 20.56
CA LEU A 429 8.65 -20.93 19.19
C LEU A 429 7.49 -21.56 18.39
N ASP A 430 7.21 -22.85 18.60
CA ASP A 430 6.11 -23.56 17.91
C ASP A 430 4.74 -23.35 18.55
N VAL A 431 4.70 -22.75 19.74
CA VAL A 431 3.49 -22.55 20.54
C VAL A 431 3.08 -21.07 20.49
N GLY A 432 1.78 -20.82 20.34
CA GLY A 432 1.17 -19.49 20.46
C GLY A 432 1.01 -19.06 21.93
N ALA A 433 0.72 -17.78 22.14
CA ALA A 433 0.44 -17.23 23.48
C ALA A 433 -0.84 -17.82 24.14
N ASP A 434 -1.62 -18.59 23.38
CA ASP A 434 -2.82 -19.33 23.78
C ASP A 434 -2.54 -20.83 24.07
N GLY A 435 -1.27 -21.27 24.04
CA GLY A 435 -0.88 -22.65 24.26
C GLY A 435 -1.16 -23.59 23.08
N GLN A 436 -1.74 -23.10 21.98
CA GLN A 436 -1.98 -23.90 20.76
C GLN A 436 -0.75 -23.89 19.84
N PRO A 437 -0.58 -24.90 18.96
CA PRO A 437 0.42 -24.82 17.90
C PRO A 437 0.22 -23.58 17.04
N ARG A 438 1.30 -22.86 16.69
CA ARG A 438 1.22 -21.63 15.90
C ARG A 438 0.50 -21.88 14.58
N LYS A 439 -0.69 -21.27 14.43
CA LYS A 439 -1.43 -21.27 13.16
C LYS A 439 -0.57 -20.57 12.12
N ARG A 440 -0.17 -21.32 11.08
CA ARG A 440 0.71 -20.85 10.00
C ARG A 440 0.01 -19.73 9.21
N LEU A 441 0.25 -18.47 9.57
CA LEU A 441 -0.49 -17.28 9.11
C LEU A 441 -0.58 -17.09 7.58
N ARG A 442 0.31 -17.77 6.82
CA ARG A 442 0.43 -17.71 5.35
C ARG A 442 0.40 -19.10 4.68
N SER A 443 0.04 -20.17 5.40
CA SER A 443 0.05 -21.55 4.89
C SER A 443 -1.34 -22.16 4.94
N GLY A 444 -1.97 -22.21 3.79
CA GLY A 444 -3.22 -22.90 3.47
C GLY A 444 -3.41 -22.85 1.96
N TYR A 445 -4.19 -23.75 1.39
CA TYR A 445 -4.33 -23.79 -0.07
C TYR A 445 -5.14 -22.58 -0.55
N PRO A 446 -4.61 -21.76 -1.50
CA PRO A 446 -5.33 -20.61 -2.02
C PRO A 446 -6.60 -21.07 -2.74
N GLY A 447 -7.76 -20.60 -2.28
CA GLY A 447 -9.06 -21.04 -2.78
C GLY A 447 -9.99 -19.89 -3.04
N CYS A 448 -10.79 -19.98 -4.10
CA CYS A 448 -11.92 -19.08 -4.28
C CYS A 448 -13.04 -19.50 -3.34
N GLN A 449 -13.48 -18.60 -2.46
CA GLN A 449 -14.53 -18.84 -1.47
C GLN A 449 -15.53 -17.68 -1.48
N TRP A 450 -16.76 -17.98 -1.06
CA TRP A 450 -17.75 -16.98 -0.70
C TRP A 450 -17.36 -16.33 0.62
N ILE A 451 -17.17 -15.01 0.61
CA ILE A 451 -17.08 -14.17 1.81
C ILE A 451 -18.50 -13.66 2.07
N SER A 452 -19.08 -14.04 3.22
CA SER A 452 -20.42 -13.62 3.63
C SER A 452 -20.36 -12.82 4.92
N VAL A 453 -20.94 -11.63 4.91
CA VAL A 453 -21.03 -10.72 6.07
C VAL A 453 -22.46 -10.76 6.60
N TYR A 454 -22.61 -10.97 7.90
CA TYR A 454 -23.89 -10.99 8.59
C TYR A 454 -23.93 -9.86 9.64
N ASN A 455 -24.99 -9.06 9.61
CA ASN A 455 -25.26 -8.04 10.63
C ASN A 455 -26.48 -8.44 11.44
N LYS A 456 -26.46 -8.16 12.74
CA LYS A 456 -27.65 -8.31 13.57
C LYS A 456 -28.62 -7.17 13.32
N HIS A 457 -29.91 -7.49 13.22
CA HIS A 457 -30.97 -6.53 12.91
C HIS A 457 -32.20 -6.81 13.77
N LYS A 458 -33.22 -5.94 13.71
CA LYS A 458 -34.56 -6.33 14.18
C LYS A 458 -35.14 -7.41 13.25
N PRO A 459 -35.95 -8.35 13.75
CA PRO A 459 -36.57 -9.39 12.93
C PRO A 459 -37.17 -8.83 11.63
N MET A 460 -36.66 -9.30 10.49
CA MET A 460 -37.07 -8.84 9.17
C MET A 460 -37.19 -9.99 8.16
N LYS A 461 -37.97 -9.76 7.10
CA LYS A 461 -38.11 -10.66 5.96
C LYS A 461 -36.92 -10.45 5.03
N GLN A 462 -36.04 -11.46 4.96
CA GLN A 462 -34.94 -11.56 3.99
C GLN A 462 -35.18 -12.78 3.09
N ARG A 463 -34.77 -12.69 1.82
CA ARG A 463 -34.76 -13.77 0.83
C ARG A 463 -33.41 -13.78 0.12
N TYR A 464 -32.87 -14.96 -0.13
CA TYR A 464 -31.71 -15.12 -1.01
C TYR A 464 -32.04 -16.03 -2.19
N HIS A 465 -31.39 -15.77 -3.31
CA HIS A 465 -31.30 -16.67 -4.45
C HIS A 465 -29.82 -16.78 -4.86
N TYR A 466 -29.37 -17.97 -5.24
CA TYR A 466 -28.00 -18.24 -5.66
C TYR A 466 -28.02 -19.25 -6.82
N ASN A 467 -26.89 -19.37 -7.52
CA ASN A 467 -26.79 -20.12 -8.78
C ASN A 467 -27.80 -19.63 -9.84
N VAL A 468 -28.11 -18.32 -9.83
CA VAL A 468 -29.05 -17.70 -10.78
C VAL A 468 -28.30 -17.34 -12.06
N GLY A 469 -28.70 -17.93 -13.19
CA GLY A 469 -28.26 -17.47 -14.52
C GLY A 469 -29.03 -16.22 -14.96
N ALA A 470 -28.41 -15.37 -15.77
CA ALA A 470 -28.95 -14.04 -16.14
C ALA A 470 -30.41 -14.08 -16.66
N THR A 471 -30.76 -15.05 -17.50
CA THR A 471 -32.11 -15.23 -18.07
C THR A 471 -33.20 -15.52 -17.03
N ARG A 472 -32.84 -16.01 -15.85
CA ARG A 472 -33.79 -16.30 -14.75
C ARG A 472 -33.91 -15.15 -13.75
N MET A 473 -33.02 -14.15 -13.82
CA MET A 473 -32.92 -13.08 -12.82
C MET A 473 -34.23 -12.29 -12.69
N GLU A 474 -34.87 -11.94 -13.81
CA GLU A 474 -36.10 -11.15 -13.84
C GLU A 474 -37.26 -11.79 -13.05
N VAL A 475 -37.40 -13.12 -13.15
CA VAL A 475 -38.44 -13.88 -12.42
C VAL A 475 -38.23 -13.78 -10.91
N HIS A 476 -36.98 -13.84 -10.45
CA HIS A 476 -36.63 -13.70 -9.04
C HIS A 476 -36.81 -12.27 -8.54
N VAL A 477 -36.41 -11.26 -9.33
CA VAL A 477 -36.54 -9.84 -8.95
C VAL A 477 -38.01 -9.42 -8.91
N LYS A 478 -38.82 -9.75 -9.93
CA LYS A 478 -40.27 -9.45 -9.95
C LYS A 478 -40.99 -10.06 -8.75
N LYS A 479 -40.68 -11.31 -8.38
CA LYS A 479 -41.24 -11.99 -7.20
C LYS A 479 -40.69 -11.47 -5.86
N GLY A 480 -39.52 -10.84 -5.84
CA GLY A 480 -39.05 -10.11 -4.65
C GLY A 480 -39.84 -8.82 -4.45
N LEU A 481 -39.97 -8.02 -5.52
CA LEU A 481 -40.67 -6.73 -5.49
C LEU A 481 -42.16 -6.88 -5.16
N SER A 482 -42.86 -7.90 -5.71
CA SER A 482 -44.26 -8.21 -5.32
C SER A 482 -44.42 -8.55 -3.84
N ASP A 483 -43.37 -9.07 -3.22
CA ASP A 483 -43.35 -9.53 -1.84
C ASP A 483 -42.83 -8.46 -0.87
N GLY A 484 -42.59 -7.23 -1.35
CA GLY A 484 -42.05 -6.11 -0.57
C GLY A 484 -40.55 -6.20 -0.28
N LEU A 485 -39.79 -6.92 -1.11
CA LEU A 485 -38.35 -7.15 -0.94
C LEU A 485 -37.55 -6.47 -2.06
N PHE A 486 -36.56 -5.67 -1.68
CA PHE A 486 -35.63 -5.02 -2.60
C PHE A 486 -34.23 -5.66 -2.50
N ILE A 487 -33.51 -5.76 -3.61
CA ILE A 487 -32.12 -6.23 -3.61
C ILE A 487 -31.28 -5.31 -2.72
N SER A 488 -30.60 -5.88 -1.73
CA SER A 488 -29.72 -5.18 -0.79
C SER A 488 -28.24 -5.46 -1.06
N ALA A 489 -27.91 -6.69 -1.46
CA ALA A 489 -26.56 -7.09 -1.86
C ALA A 489 -26.62 -8.09 -3.03
N VAL A 490 -25.57 -8.07 -3.86
CA VAL A 490 -25.37 -9.04 -4.94
C VAL A 490 -23.94 -9.55 -4.93
N GLY A 491 -23.73 -10.76 -5.44
CA GLY A 491 -22.42 -11.34 -5.69
C GLY A 491 -22.45 -12.24 -6.93
N CYS A 492 -21.29 -12.65 -7.43
CA CYS A 492 -21.19 -13.56 -8.56
C CYS A 492 -20.04 -14.54 -8.36
N ALA A 493 -20.24 -15.81 -8.71
CA ALA A 493 -19.17 -16.80 -8.77
C ALA A 493 -19.16 -17.42 -10.18
N ALA A 494 -18.00 -17.35 -10.84
CA ALA A 494 -17.92 -17.48 -12.30
C ALA A 494 -18.91 -16.52 -12.99
N ASP A 495 -20.02 -17.04 -13.54
CA ASP A 495 -21.11 -16.30 -14.18
C ASP A 495 -22.48 -16.55 -13.50
N LEU A 496 -22.48 -17.09 -12.28
CA LEU A 496 -23.67 -17.42 -11.50
C LEU A 496 -23.92 -16.39 -10.39
N TRP A 497 -25.07 -15.72 -10.46
CA TRP A 497 -25.43 -14.63 -9.56
C TRP A 497 -26.00 -15.14 -8.23
N ALA A 498 -25.63 -14.43 -7.17
CA ALA A 498 -26.28 -14.45 -5.87
C ALA A 498 -26.97 -13.10 -5.63
N LEU A 499 -28.24 -13.15 -5.22
CA LEU A 499 -29.12 -12.01 -4.97
C LEU A 499 -29.64 -12.10 -3.54
N ILE A 500 -29.40 -11.06 -2.73
CA ILE A 500 -29.95 -10.92 -1.38
C ILE A 500 -31.01 -9.81 -1.43
N MET A 501 -32.21 -10.08 -0.90
CA MET A 501 -33.36 -9.19 -1.00
C MET A 501 -34.06 -9.03 0.35
N ASP A 502 -34.22 -7.78 0.81
CA ASP A 502 -34.65 -7.45 2.16
C ASP A 502 -35.87 -6.50 2.17
N ALA A 503 -36.69 -6.62 3.21
CA ALA A 503 -37.69 -5.62 3.57
C ALA A 503 -37.09 -4.40 4.31
N GLY A 504 -35.88 -4.54 4.87
CA GLY A 504 -35.24 -3.53 5.73
C GLY A 504 -34.51 -2.38 5.02
N THR A 505 -34.47 -2.36 3.68
CA THR A 505 -33.64 -1.40 2.92
C THR A 505 -34.11 0.06 3.03
N GLY A 506 -35.41 0.29 3.21
CA GLY A 506 -36.03 1.61 3.10
C GLY A 506 -36.09 2.17 1.67
N PHE A 507 -35.84 1.35 0.65
CA PHE A 507 -35.97 1.76 -0.76
C PHE A 507 -37.45 1.85 -1.16
N THR A 508 -37.76 2.73 -2.12
CA THR A 508 -39.14 2.98 -2.60
C THR A 508 -39.39 2.42 -4.00
N ALA A 509 -38.36 2.39 -4.84
CA ALA A 509 -38.36 1.79 -6.16
C ALA A 509 -36.96 1.30 -6.50
N GLN A 510 -36.84 0.30 -7.37
CA GLN A 510 -35.56 -0.29 -7.76
C GLN A 510 -35.59 -0.76 -9.21
N ILE A 511 -34.47 -0.57 -9.89
CA ILE A 511 -34.20 -0.99 -11.26
C ILE A 511 -32.84 -1.70 -11.31
N TYR A 512 -32.61 -2.51 -12.33
CA TYR A 512 -31.33 -3.15 -12.56
C TYR A 512 -31.03 -3.25 -14.05
N LYS A 513 -29.75 -3.39 -14.38
CA LYS A 513 -29.27 -3.71 -15.72
C LYS A 513 -28.23 -4.82 -15.62
N VAL A 514 -28.37 -5.82 -16.50
CA VAL A 514 -27.29 -6.76 -16.81
C VAL A 514 -26.60 -6.24 -18.07
N SER A 515 -25.28 -6.05 -18.01
CA SER A 515 -24.44 -5.71 -19.15
C SER A 515 -23.44 -6.83 -19.43
N HIS A 516 -23.06 -6.98 -20.69
CA HIS A 516 -22.02 -7.90 -21.14
C HIS A 516 -20.84 -7.09 -21.67
N ASN A 517 -19.61 -7.53 -21.39
CA ASN A 517 -18.35 -6.90 -21.79
C ASN A 517 -18.15 -5.45 -21.29
N LEU A 518 -19.00 -4.95 -20.38
CA LEU A 518 -18.95 -3.58 -19.86
C LEU A 518 -19.39 -3.58 -18.39
N PHE A 519 -18.48 -3.23 -17.49
CA PHE A 519 -18.69 -3.38 -16.05
C PHE A 519 -19.70 -2.36 -15.49
N LEU A 520 -19.51 -1.06 -15.77
CA LEU A 520 -20.46 -0.01 -15.41
C LEU A 520 -20.93 0.73 -16.67
N PRO A 521 -22.19 0.54 -17.13
CA PRO A 521 -22.70 1.15 -18.36
C PRO A 521 -23.03 2.63 -18.16
N LYS A 522 -22.01 3.49 -18.35
CA LYS A 522 -22.03 4.94 -18.10
C LYS A 522 -23.31 5.65 -18.53
N GLU A 523 -23.71 5.54 -19.80
CA GLU A 523 -24.85 6.28 -20.35
C GLU A 523 -26.15 5.99 -19.60
N TRP A 524 -26.39 4.71 -19.27
CA TRP A 524 -27.55 4.28 -18.49
C TRP A 524 -27.44 4.74 -17.03
N ILE A 525 -26.26 4.65 -16.41
CA ILE A 525 -26.08 5.13 -15.03
C ILE A 525 -26.39 6.63 -14.92
N VAL A 526 -25.98 7.44 -15.90
CA VAL A 526 -26.28 8.88 -15.95
C VAL A 526 -27.77 9.16 -16.15
N GLU A 527 -28.42 8.47 -17.08
CA GLU A 527 -29.88 8.53 -17.29
C GLU A 527 -30.65 8.22 -15.99
N GLN A 528 -30.24 7.17 -15.28
CA GLN A 528 -30.93 6.73 -14.06
C GLN A 528 -30.60 7.61 -12.83
N TRP A 529 -29.41 8.21 -12.77
CA TRP A 529 -29.11 9.28 -11.81
C TRP A 529 -30.02 10.51 -12.03
N ASP A 530 -30.25 10.91 -13.29
CA ASP A 530 -31.18 11.99 -13.62
C ASP A 530 -32.64 11.66 -13.26
N ALA A 531 -33.02 10.37 -13.31
CA ALA A 531 -34.28 9.84 -12.77
C ALA A 531 -34.28 9.62 -11.24
N GLY A 532 -33.23 10.05 -10.53
CA GLY A 532 -33.15 10.02 -9.07
C GLY A 532 -32.86 8.65 -8.44
N PHE A 533 -32.54 7.63 -9.24
CA PHE A 533 -32.04 6.35 -8.74
C PHE A 533 -30.54 6.46 -8.46
N TYR A 534 -30.06 5.82 -7.40
CA TYR A 534 -28.63 5.75 -7.06
C TYR A 534 -28.16 4.31 -7.07
N ILE A 535 -26.92 4.05 -7.49
CA ILE A 535 -26.31 2.72 -7.41
C ILE A 535 -26.28 2.27 -5.95
N THR A 536 -26.84 1.08 -5.70
CA THR A 536 -26.99 0.49 -4.36
C THR A 536 -26.35 -0.88 -4.23
N ALA A 537 -26.28 -1.66 -5.32
CA ALA A 537 -25.55 -2.93 -5.33
C ALA A 537 -24.96 -3.19 -6.73
N VAL A 538 -23.76 -3.75 -6.79
CA VAL A 538 -23.06 -4.11 -8.03
C VAL A 538 -22.32 -5.42 -7.82
N ALA A 539 -22.33 -6.29 -8.83
CA ALA A 539 -21.36 -7.39 -8.93
C ALA A 539 -20.95 -7.57 -10.39
N GLY A 540 -19.71 -7.98 -10.62
CA GLY A 540 -19.22 -8.45 -11.91
C GLY A 540 -18.93 -9.95 -11.88
N SER A 541 -18.88 -10.54 -13.07
CA SER A 541 -18.57 -11.95 -13.31
C SER A 541 -17.13 -12.13 -13.80
N THR A 542 -16.68 -13.36 -13.95
CA THR A 542 -15.39 -13.66 -14.59
C THR A 542 -15.41 -13.48 -16.11
N SER A 543 -16.58 -13.45 -16.77
CA SER A 543 -16.71 -13.16 -18.21
C SER A 543 -16.83 -11.66 -18.55
N HIS A 544 -16.57 -10.76 -17.60
CA HIS A 544 -16.83 -9.32 -17.72
C HIS A 544 -18.30 -8.93 -17.98
N SER A 545 -19.24 -9.86 -17.74
CA SER A 545 -20.66 -9.51 -17.53
C SER A 545 -20.85 -8.89 -16.15
N ALA A 546 -21.80 -7.96 -16.01
CA ALA A 546 -22.05 -7.21 -14.77
C ALA A 546 -23.54 -7.04 -14.48
N LEU A 547 -23.87 -7.00 -13.19
CA LEU A 547 -25.19 -6.65 -12.66
C LEU A 547 -25.06 -5.35 -11.87
N VAL A 548 -25.73 -4.30 -12.33
CA VAL A 548 -25.83 -3.00 -11.65
C VAL A 548 -27.26 -2.78 -11.18
N VAL A 549 -27.44 -2.53 -9.88
CA VAL A 549 -28.75 -2.27 -9.25
C VAL A 549 -28.80 -0.85 -8.72
N MET A 550 -29.80 -0.09 -9.13
CA MET A 550 -30.02 1.30 -8.71
C MET A 550 -31.39 1.46 -8.05
N SER A 551 -31.46 2.24 -6.96
CA SER A 551 -32.67 2.37 -6.13
C SER A 551 -33.00 3.82 -5.78
N GLN A 552 -34.29 4.11 -5.63
CA GLN A 552 -34.83 5.33 -5.00
C GLN A 552 -35.11 5.09 -3.51
N GLY A 553 -35.30 6.17 -2.75
CA GLY A 553 -35.46 6.12 -1.28
C GLY A 553 -34.15 6.07 -0.49
N THR A 554 -32.99 6.11 -1.18
CA THR A 554 -31.69 6.22 -0.50
C THR A 554 -31.51 7.57 0.19
N LYS A 555 -30.55 7.65 1.12
CA LYS A 555 -30.16 8.91 1.78
C LYS A 555 -29.08 9.68 1.01
N TYR A 556 -28.70 9.21 -0.17
CA TYR A 556 -27.59 9.77 -0.94
C TYR A 556 -28.01 11.05 -1.66
N THR A 557 -27.10 12.02 -1.74
CA THR A 557 -27.37 13.33 -2.38
C THR A 557 -26.54 13.59 -3.63
N GLN A 558 -25.42 12.89 -3.76
CA GLN A 558 -24.47 12.94 -4.89
C GLN A 558 -23.74 11.61 -4.91
N GLN A 559 -23.39 11.12 -6.10
CA GLN A 559 -22.67 9.85 -6.27
C GLN A 559 -21.61 9.99 -7.36
N SER A 560 -20.54 9.22 -7.22
CA SER A 560 -19.42 9.17 -8.14
C SER A 560 -18.82 7.77 -8.15
N TYR A 561 -18.29 7.33 -9.28
CA TYR A 561 -17.62 6.02 -9.38
C TYR A 561 -16.33 6.11 -10.19
N LYS A 562 -15.44 5.13 -9.95
CA LYS A 562 -14.32 4.81 -10.82
C LYS A 562 -14.24 3.30 -11.06
N VAL A 563 -13.91 2.91 -12.29
CA VAL A 563 -13.46 1.57 -12.65
C VAL A 563 -11.93 1.60 -12.87
N SER A 564 -11.20 0.57 -12.46
CA SER A 564 -9.75 0.46 -12.72
C SER A 564 -9.23 -0.97 -12.50
N ASP A 565 -8.20 -1.37 -13.25
CA ASP A 565 -7.50 -2.66 -13.07
C ASP A 565 -6.62 -2.71 -11.80
N VAL A 566 -6.33 -1.55 -11.20
CA VAL A 566 -5.60 -1.41 -9.92
C VAL A 566 -6.54 -0.80 -8.87
N PHE A 567 -6.43 -1.22 -7.61
CA PHE A 567 -7.31 -0.71 -6.55
C PHE A 567 -7.13 0.82 -6.37
N PRO A 568 -8.17 1.66 -6.57
CA PRO A 568 -8.01 3.10 -6.79
C PRO A 568 -7.92 3.91 -5.47
N PHE A 569 -6.97 3.57 -4.59
CA PHE A 569 -6.90 4.13 -3.23
C PHE A 569 -6.68 5.65 -3.19
N GLU A 570 -5.82 6.24 -4.02
CA GLU A 570 -5.63 7.71 -4.04
C GLU A 570 -6.89 8.47 -4.52
N TRP A 571 -7.69 7.86 -5.41
CA TRP A 571 -8.98 8.42 -5.81
C TRP A 571 -9.99 8.36 -4.65
N ILE A 572 -10.07 7.24 -3.93
CA ILE A 572 -10.87 7.09 -2.70
C ILE A 572 -10.46 8.15 -1.67
N LYS A 573 -9.15 8.27 -1.42
CA LYS A 573 -8.52 9.22 -0.49
C LYS A 573 -8.79 10.68 -0.86
N LYS A 574 -8.88 11.02 -2.15
CA LYS A 574 -9.38 12.31 -2.64
C LYS A 574 -10.88 12.48 -2.33
N LYS A 575 -11.73 11.54 -2.71
CA LYS A 575 -13.19 11.62 -2.54
C LYS A 575 -13.62 11.63 -1.06
N TRP A 576 -12.86 11.00 -0.16
CA TRP A 576 -13.01 11.12 1.30
C TRP A 576 -12.82 12.57 1.79
N ARG A 577 -11.80 13.29 1.32
CA ARG A 577 -11.62 14.75 1.62
C ARG A 577 -12.80 15.57 1.12
N GLU A 578 -13.44 15.13 0.03
CA GLU A 578 -14.66 15.73 -0.54
C GLU A 578 -15.96 15.27 0.16
N ASN A 579 -15.88 14.58 1.31
CA ASN A 579 -17.01 14.04 2.10
C ASN A 579 -17.86 12.94 1.40
N PHE A 580 -17.40 12.38 0.28
CA PHE A 580 -17.95 11.13 -0.24
C PHE A 580 -17.42 9.94 0.58
N HIS A 581 -18.21 8.88 0.70
CA HIS A 581 -17.81 7.61 1.32
C HIS A 581 -18.18 6.46 0.39
N ILE A 582 -17.38 5.38 0.36
CA ILE A 582 -17.70 4.17 -0.41
C ILE A 582 -19.03 3.60 0.09
N THR A 583 -19.95 3.36 -0.85
CA THR A 583 -21.28 2.79 -0.59
C THR A 583 -21.52 1.50 -1.37
N CYS A 584 -20.77 1.25 -2.44
CA CYS A 584 -20.71 -0.05 -3.10
C CYS A 584 -19.29 -0.28 -3.62
N ILE A 585 -18.83 -1.53 -3.56
CA ILE A 585 -17.59 -1.99 -4.17
C ILE A 585 -17.86 -3.33 -4.84
N ALA A 586 -17.29 -3.54 -6.03
CA ALA A 586 -17.45 -4.76 -6.80
C ALA A 586 -16.18 -5.07 -7.62
N THR A 587 -16.12 -6.28 -8.16
CA THR A 587 -15.08 -6.72 -9.09
C THR A 587 -15.66 -7.42 -10.31
N ALA A 588 -14.98 -7.32 -11.46
CA ALA A 588 -15.27 -8.04 -12.72
C ALA A 588 -13.95 -8.51 -13.33
N GLY A 589 -13.70 -9.83 -13.34
CA GLY A 589 -12.36 -10.35 -13.61
C GLY A 589 -11.31 -9.75 -12.66
N SER A 590 -10.34 -9.02 -13.22
CA SER A 590 -9.34 -8.24 -12.48
C SER A 590 -9.77 -6.81 -12.10
N GLN A 591 -10.82 -6.26 -12.72
CA GLN A 591 -11.21 -4.86 -12.55
C GLN A 591 -11.96 -4.62 -11.26
N TRP A 592 -11.66 -3.51 -10.61
CA TRP A 592 -12.38 -2.96 -9.47
C TRP A 592 -13.38 -1.92 -9.95
N ALA A 593 -14.58 -1.92 -9.39
CA ALA A 593 -15.52 -0.80 -9.44
C ALA A 593 -15.76 -0.29 -8.01
N VAL A 594 -15.50 0.99 -7.78
CA VAL A 594 -15.72 1.64 -6.48
C VAL A 594 -16.71 2.78 -6.67
N VAL A 595 -17.83 2.71 -5.93
CA VAL A 595 -18.89 3.72 -5.95
C VAL A 595 -18.92 4.44 -4.61
N MET A 596 -18.78 5.76 -4.63
CA MET A 596 -18.79 6.61 -3.45
C MET A 596 -19.94 7.62 -3.50
N SER A 597 -20.58 7.86 -2.35
CA SER A 597 -21.75 8.72 -2.23
C SER A 597 -21.61 9.71 -1.08
N ARG A 598 -22.15 10.93 -1.26
CA ARG A 598 -22.35 11.89 -0.16
C ARG A 598 -23.61 11.55 0.64
N ALA A 599 -23.65 12.00 1.89
CA ALA A 599 -24.72 11.74 2.86
C ALA A 599 -24.96 10.25 3.23
N ALA A 600 -23.99 9.37 2.97
CA ALA A 600 -24.04 7.93 3.27
C ALA A 600 -24.18 7.55 4.77
N GLY A 601 -24.20 8.52 5.70
CA GLY A 601 -24.43 8.28 7.12
C GLY A 601 -23.20 7.91 7.95
N TYR A 602 -22.02 7.77 7.34
CA TYR A 602 -20.76 7.45 8.03
C TYR A 602 -20.02 8.69 8.57
N MET A 603 -19.19 8.48 9.58
CA MET A 603 -18.30 9.50 10.19
C MET A 603 -16.81 9.22 9.94
N ALA A 604 -16.45 7.96 9.72
CA ALA A 604 -15.11 7.50 9.33
C ALA A 604 -15.24 6.25 8.47
N GLN A 605 -14.25 5.99 7.63
CA GLN A 605 -14.19 4.81 6.77
C GLN A 605 -12.71 4.48 6.47
N CYS A 606 -12.42 3.20 6.32
CA CYS A 606 -11.12 2.67 5.90
C CYS A 606 -11.33 1.50 4.92
N VAL A 607 -10.23 1.04 4.31
CA VAL A 607 -10.21 -0.17 3.48
C VAL A 607 -9.08 -1.06 3.94
N GLU A 608 -9.38 -2.33 4.18
CA GLU A 608 -8.37 -3.36 4.42
C GLU A 608 -8.16 -4.15 3.12
N LEU A 609 -6.91 -4.20 2.64
CA LEU A 609 -6.51 -4.97 1.45
C LEU A 609 -5.59 -6.14 1.87
N ASP A 610 -5.78 -7.29 1.24
CA ASP A 610 -4.89 -8.45 1.36
C ASP A 610 -4.91 -9.27 0.05
N PHE A 611 -3.89 -10.11 -0.16
CA PHE A 611 -3.94 -11.17 -1.17
C PHE A 611 -4.77 -12.39 -0.70
N LEU A 612 -5.06 -12.44 0.61
CA LEU A 612 -5.80 -13.47 1.32
C LEU A 612 -7.06 -12.84 1.97
N TYR A 613 -7.38 -13.17 3.22
CA TYR A 613 -8.42 -12.50 4.02
C TYR A 613 -7.79 -11.68 5.17
N PRO A 614 -8.02 -10.36 5.29
CA PRO A 614 -7.35 -9.47 6.25
C PRO A 614 -7.87 -9.61 7.70
N SER A 615 -7.80 -10.81 8.29
CA SER A 615 -8.42 -11.08 9.61
C SER A 615 -7.86 -10.19 10.73
N GLU A 616 -6.53 -9.97 10.78
CA GLU A 616 -5.90 -9.08 11.77
C GLU A 616 -6.43 -7.64 11.68
N GLY A 617 -6.60 -7.11 10.47
CA GLY A 617 -7.17 -5.80 10.24
C GLY A 617 -8.64 -5.73 10.65
N VAL A 618 -9.46 -6.69 10.19
CA VAL A 618 -10.90 -6.75 10.50
C VAL A 618 -11.16 -6.74 12.01
N HIS A 619 -10.47 -7.58 12.79
CA HIS A 619 -10.67 -7.62 14.24
C HIS A 619 -10.30 -6.29 14.91
N ARG A 620 -9.11 -5.74 14.63
CA ARG A 620 -8.67 -4.45 15.22
C ARG A 620 -9.59 -3.29 14.85
N ARG A 621 -10.16 -3.28 13.64
CA ARG A 621 -11.15 -2.28 13.21
C ARG A 621 -12.52 -2.49 13.88
N TRP A 622 -12.93 -3.73 14.17
CA TRP A 622 -14.13 -4.02 14.97
C TRP A 622 -14.00 -3.50 16.40
N ASP A 623 -12.84 -3.66 17.02
CA ASP A 623 -12.52 -3.13 18.36
C ASP A 623 -12.57 -1.59 18.39
N GLU A 624 -12.16 -0.93 17.29
CA GLU A 624 -12.32 0.52 17.12
C GLU A 624 -13.76 0.96 16.76
N GLY A 625 -14.72 0.04 16.66
CA GLY A 625 -16.13 0.33 16.35
C GLY A 625 -16.41 0.65 14.88
N PHE A 626 -15.57 0.21 13.95
CA PHE A 626 -15.95 0.11 12.53
C PHE A 626 -16.69 -1.22 12.30
N ARG A 627 -17.47 -1.31 11.21
CA ARG A 627 -18.06 -2.57 10.72
C ARG A 627 -17.89 -2.66 9.20
N ILE A 628 -17.80 -3.87 8.66
CA ILE A 628 -17.70 -4.12 7.22
C ILE A 628 -19.02 -3.66 6.57
N THR A 629 -18.91 -2.76 5.58
CA THR A 629 -20.04 -2.22 4.80
C THR A 629 -19.89 -2.45 3.30
N GLY A 630 -18.85 -3.16 2.88
CA GLY A 630 -18.63 -3.56 1.49
C GLY A 630 -17.50 -4.57 1.40
N CYS A 631 -17.62 -5.52 0.48
CA CYS A 631 -16.63 -6.56 0.24
C CYS A 631 -16.57 -6.89 -1.26
N ALA A 632 -15.37 -6.97 -1.82
CA ALA A 632 -15.15 -7.43 -3.18
C ALA A 632 -13.78 -8.10 -3.28
N ALA A 633 -13.60 -8.98 -4.27
CA ALA A 633 -12.36 -9.72 -4.44
C ALA A 633 -12.09 -10.04 -5.90
N THR A 634 -10.84 -9.90 -6.32
CA THR A 634 -10.32 -10.38 -7.61
C THR A 634 -9.73 -11.80 -7.42
N PRO A 635 -9.22 -12.43 -8.50
CA PRO A 635 -8.41 -13.65 -8.38
C PRO A 635 -7.07 -13.48 -7.65
N ASP A 636 -6.67 -12.27 -7.26
CA ASP A 636 -5.41 -11.99 -6.55
C ASP A 636 -5.56 -11.23 -5.23
N GLN A 637 -6.60 -10.40 -5.03
CA GLN A 637 -6.76 -9.60 -3.80
C GLN A 637 -8.21 -9.50 -3.34
N THR A 638 -8.42 -9.48 -2.02
CA THR A 638 -9.67 -9.12 -1.35
C THR A 638 -9.59 -7.69 -0.80
N ALA A 639 -10.65 -6.91 -1.00
CA ALA A 639 -10.86 -5.60 -0.38
C ALA A 639 -12.10 -5.62 0.52
N LEU A 640 -11.91 -5.25 1.79
CA LEU A 640 -13.01 -5.02 2.73
C LEU A 640 -13.09 -3.53 3.08
N VAL A 641 -14.24 -2.93 2.83
CA VAL A 641 -14.56 -1.55 3.21
C VAL A 641 -15.19 -1.60 4.60
N LEU A 642 -14.58 -0.93 5.58
CA LEU A 642 -15.12 -0.82 6.93
C LEU A 642 -15.47 0.63 7.25
N SER A 643 -16.67 0.85 7.77
CA SER A 643 -17.20 2.18 8.06
C SER A 643 -17.68 2.28 9.50
N LYS A 644 -17.58 3.48 10.07
CA LYS A 644 -18.16 3.83 11.37
C LYS A 644 -19.37 4.75 11.17
N PRO A 645 -20.58 4.38 11.62
CA PRO A 645 -21.79 5.18 11.40
C PRO A 645 -21.85 6.41 12.33
N ARG A 646 -22.52 7.48 11.88
CA ARG A 646 -22.75 8.72 12.67
C ARG A 646 -23.70 8.53 13.86
N LYS A 647 -24.45 7.43 13.88
CA LYS A 647 -25.27 6.97 15.00
C LYS A 647 -24.95 5.50 15.20
N ALA A 648 -24.54 5.11 16.40
CA ALA A 648 -24.36 3.70 16.74
C ALA A 648 -25.72 2.97 16.56
N PRO A 649 -25.74 1.77 15.95
CA PRO A 649 -26.93 0.93 15.96
C PRO A 649 -27.18 0.39 17.38
N ALA A 650 -28.43 0.01 17.68
CA ALA A 650 -28.81 -0.47 19.02
C ALA A 650 -28.22 -1.86 19.36
N ASP A 651 -27.73 -2.58 18.36
CA ASP A 651 -26.93 -3.79 18.49
C ASP A 651 -25.83 -3.69 17.42
N GLU A 652 -24.56 -3.93 17.79
CA GLU A 652 -23.42 -3.81 16.88
C GLU A 652 -22.84 -5.18 16.45
N THR A 653 -23.55 -6.28 16.68
CA THR A 653 -23.06 -7.64 16.36
C THR A 653 -22.92 -7.82 14.85
N GLN A 654 -21.71 -8.11 14.40
CA GLN A 654 -21.38 -8.49 13.02
C GLN A 654 -20.57 -9.79 13.03
N GLU A 655 -20.85 -10.69 12.10
CA GLU A 655 -20.10 -11.92 11.89
C GLU A 655 -19.68 -12.06 10.42
N THR A 656 -18.59 -12.80 10.18
CA THR A 656 -18.09 -13.11 8.83
C THR A 656 -17.85 -14.60 8.69
N LEU A 657 -18.34 -15.17 7.60
CA LEU A 657 -18.14 -16.58 7.24
C LEU A 657 -17.43 -16.67 5.90
N ARG A 658 -16.54 -17.67 5.76
CA ARG A 658 -15.94 -18.05 4.48
C ARG A 658 -16.28 -19.51 4.16
N THR A 659 -16.78 -19.78 2.95
CA THR A 659 -17.14 -21.14 2.50
C THR A 659 -16.85 -21.33 1.01
N THR A 660 -16.40 -22.52 0.61
CA THR A 660 -16.16 -22.87 -0.81
C THR A 660 -17.45 -22.86 -1.63
N THR A 661 -18.56 -23.34 -1.05
CA THR A 661 -19.92 -23.26 -1.62
C THR A 661 -20.70 -22.09 -1.04
N PHE A 662 -21.82 -21.71 -1.68
CA PHE A 662 -22.73 -20.71 -1.11
C PHE A 662 -23.30 -21.21 0.24
N PRO A 663 -23.29 -20.42 1.33
CA PRO A 663 -23.50 -20.91 2.71
C PRO A 663 -24.98 -21.11 3.09
N SER A 664 -25.78 -21.73 2.21
CA SER A 664 -27.25 -21.79 2.30
C SER A 664 -27.83 -22.38 3.60
N GLN A 665 -27.13 -23.32 4.25
CA GLN A 665 -27.55 -23.82 5.58
C GLN A 665 -27.28 -22.77 6.66
N HIS A 666 -26.03 -22.28 6.75
CA HIS A 666 -25.65 -21.25 7.71
C HIS A 666 -26.54 -20.02 7.66
N VAL A 667 -27.00 -19.57 6.48
CA VAL A 667 -27.93 -18.42 6.38
C VAL A 667 -29.20 -18.63 7.21
N LYS A 668 -29.77 -19.84 7.21
CA LYS A 668 -30.93 -20.18 8.05
C LYS A 668 -30.57 -20.20 9.54
N ASP A 669 -29.41 -20.76 9.87
CA ASP A 669 -28.90 -20.85 11.25
C ASP A 669 -28.54 -19.46 11.83
N LYS A 670 -28.26 -18.47 10.97
CA LYS A 670 -28.06 -17.05 11.31
C LYS A 670 -29.40 -16.30 11.44
N TRP A 671 -30.37 -16.54 10.55
CA TRP A 671 -31.72 -15.97 10.69
C TRP A 671 -32.38 -16.35 12.03
N ALA A 672 -32.15 -17.57 12.52
CA ALA A 672 -32.60 -18.01 13.85
C ALA A 672 -31.93 -17.27 15.05
N LYS A 673 -31.03 -16.31 14.78
CA LYS A 673 -30.31 -15.48 15.75
C LYS A 673 -30.38 -13.99 15.42
N ASP A 674 -31.36 -13.59 14.60
CA ASP A 674 -31.52 -12.24 14.03
C ASP A 674 -30.30 -11.70 13.26
N LEU A 675 -29.44 -12.60 12.77
CA LEU A 675 -28.27 -12.29 11.94
C LEU A 675 -28.64 -12.46 10.46
N TYR A 676 -28.58 -11.36 9.71
CA TYR A 676 -28.99 -11.28 8.31
C TYR A 676 -27.81 -10.97 7.39
N LEU A 677 -27.80 -11.51 6.18
CA LEU A 677 -26.77 -11.19 5.18
C LEU A 677 -26.82 -9.70 4.84
N SER A 678 -25.69 -9.02 4.98
CA SER A 678 -25.53 -7.58 4.69
C SER A 678 -24.49 -7.29 3.62
N GLY A 679 -23.74 -8.30 3.18
CA GLY A 679 -22.72 -8.21 2.14
C GLY A 679 -22.25 -9.60 1.73
N ILE A 680 -21.97 -9.77 0.44
CA ILE A 680 -21.50 -11.04 -0.10
C ILE A 680 -20.52 -10.79 -1.27
N ALA A 681 -19.42 -11.54 -1.29
CA ALA A 681 -18.46 -11.55 -2.39
C ALA A 681 -17.97 -12.98 -2.64
N PHE A 682 -17.37 -13.22 -3.80
CA PHE A 682 -16.65 -14.46 -4.10
C PHE A 682 -15.29 -14.10 -4.70
N GLY A 683 -14.24 -14.78 -4.27
CA GLY A 683 -12.88 -14.53 -4.74
C GLY A 683 -11.83 -15.18 -3.86
N ARG A 684 -10.56 -14.84 -4.08
CA ARG A 684 -9.44 -15.57 -3.49
C ARG A 684 -9.27 -15.27 -2.00
N THR A 685 -9.20 -16.34 -1.23
CA THR A 685 -8.98 -16.36 0.22
C THR A 685 -8.11 -17.58 0.58
N VAL A 686 -7.97 -17.86 1.88
CA VAL A 686 -7.29 -19.06 2.40
C VAL A 686 -8.26 -19.89 3.23
N SER A 687 -8.09 -21.21 3.11
CA SER A 687 -8.74 -22.25 3.92
C SER A 687 -8.18 -22.26 5.34
#